data_AF-A0A944S4M1-F1
#
_entry.id   AF-A0A944S4M1-F1
#
_cell.length_a   1.000
_cell.length_b   1.000
_cell.length_c   1.000
_cell.angle_alpha   90.00
_cell.angle_beta   90.00
_cell.angle_gamma   90.00
#
_symmetry.space_group_name_H-M   'P 1'
#
loop_
_entity.id
_entity.type
_entity.pdbx_description
1 polymer ?
#
loop_
_entity_poly.entity_id
_entity_poly.type
_entity_poly.pdbx_seq_one_letter_code
_entity_poly.pdbx_strand_id
1 'polypeptide(L)'
;LALILQLRAARADIYIDDFRDELPAVLLSMILVDSMHTENRGVIRGALLRLYRYLGSDTHNPVGTIFAAHAGSLSLLEAVLPDELTLPKMVKVLCAGKGTLEDLCRLGRRSLTDDDRDVAVGEALDAALALIDPSRSATAPAPDAVAEADVSDSDDDDDDDDDDAAEAEADTDETPTPKLGPREAYVHALRTALTATFDGMIADPDEQEQLLQSIQSYDPLGSRIPTIEEARLMNQGTPGGGGSTAPRATSAGGGGSRTVSRPAMGGGGGGGGGSTISIIRSGTVSARTGGARTPGAGGSPKRSTGGSSLRTGASTTGDTSTPRQTAPPTDAEGKLQVPNVARHELDKTVQSVAIGLNQARKLDERVWLLFADPEFELDDPRKLGEDLVTLDSPAAKAATAMRLAAQQQRVRGILELPQDRRMNGRRFDLEAEAWLNTVANYRREYDADSRQLISLPKMLDYAAGALIRVEAIRAAVEVARDTESAEEITVEVATQRYELLLSDITFLADHGIVDAARARADADAATVLAAVVADAWIERVCTAALDWAGTVIAAGACKSVEALKAFFDSNPITLAAPGEGDAAGAFPDALAADTALGEIVDTLRVHVLQAAWKVLLSQHRPLATAGKLDLNLRRLLRAQARITTRRERHQKNPRIALPVASLERLSGNAALKDLFVRLTTDGKLLFLEDYEDGSFIDVFALRANQKRQMHARARERARDDQTGELQPGSSYLYTVGRTNNPFARSEAEILAACVVDDDGEPVIFDPF
;
A
#
# COMPACT_ATOMS: atom_id res chain seq x y z
N LEU A 1 20.75 15.35 -3.21
CA LEU A 1 19.35 14.87 -3.18
C LEU A 1 18.93 14.35 -1.80
N ALA A 2 19.53 13.28 -1.25
CA ALA A 2 19.09 12.69 0.03
C ALA A 2 19.01 13.71 1.20
N LEU A 3 20.00 14.59 1.35
CA LEU A 3 19.98 15.65 2.37
C LEU A 3 18.82 16.66 2.18
N ILE A 4 18.46 16.99 0.94
CA ILE A 4 17.32 17.88 0.64
C ILE A 4 15.99 17.22 1.05
N LEU A 5 15.85 15.90 0.84
CA LEU A 5 14.70 15.15 1.31
C LEU A 5 14.65 15.06 2.85
N GLN A 6 15.80 14.95 3.52
CA GLN A 6 15.90 15.01 4.98
C GLN A 6 15.53 16.39 5.53
N LEU A 7 15.97 17.47 4.88
CA LEU A 7 15.55 18.84 5.21
C LEU A 7 14.04 19.00 5.02
N ARG A 8 13.48 18.53 3.91
CA ARG A 8 12.02 18.59 3.67
C ARG A 8 11.21 17.74 4.66
N ALA A 9 11.76 16.63 5.16
CA ALA A 9 11.15 15.84 6.22
C ALA A 9 11.39 16.42 7.63
N ALA A 10 12.41 17.25 7.82
CA ALA A 10 12.65 17.96 9.07
C ALA A 10 11.59 19.06 9.29
N ARG A 11 11.23 19.77 8.20
CA ARG A 11 10.14 20.76 8.11
C ARG A 11 9.20 20.44 6.94
N ALA A 12 8.20 19.61 7.19
CA ALA A 12 7.13 19.31 6.23
C ALA A 12 6.03 20.40 6.22
N ASP A 13 5.99 21.24 7.25
CA ASP A 13 5.02 22.30 7.53
C ASP A 13 5.21 23.55 6.66
N ILE A 14 6.46 23.91 6.34
CA ILE A 14 6.77 25.09 5.54
C ILE A 14 6.24 24.94 4.10
N TYR A 15 5.76 26.03 3.51
CA TYR A 15 5.28 26.04 2.13
C TYR A 15 6.44 25.81 1.13
N ILE A 16 6.14 25.27 -0.04
CA ILE A 16 7.17 24.71 -0.94
C ILE A 16 8.05 25.78 -1.61
N ASP A 17 7.50 26.97 -1.88
CA ASP A 17 8.28 28.09 -2.41
C ASP A 17 9.16 28.72 -1.33
N ASP A 18 8.66 28.86 -0.09
CA ASP A 18 9.47 29.34 1.04
C ASP A 18 10.60 28.37 1.39
N PHE A 19 10.34 27.05 1.31
CA PHE A 19 11.36 26.02 1.42
C PHE A 19 12.42 26.14 0.33
N ARG A 20 12.02 26.37 -0.93
CA ARG A 20 12.96 26.56 -2.05
C ARG A 20 13.84 27.78 -1.82
N ASP A 21 13.26 28.87 -1.33
CA ASP A 21 13.96 30.14 -1.19
C ASP A 21 14.89 30.16 0.05
N GLU A 22 14.62 29.37 1.11
CA GLU A 22 15.56 29.16 2.23
C GLU A 22 16.59 28.03 2.03
N LEU A 23 16.33 27.08 1.12
CA LEU A 23 17.15 25.88 0.94
C LEU A 23 18.64 26.17 0.67
N PRO A 24 19.05 27.17 -0.13
CA PRO A 24 20.46 27.51 -0.31
C PRO A 24 21.15 27.85 1.01
N ALA A 25 20.55 28.69 1.83
CA ALA A 25 21.12 29.12 3.10
C ALA A 25 21.32 27.91 4.04
N VAL A 26 20.29 27.07 4.19
CA VAL A 26 20.36 25.89 5.06
C VAL A 26 21.35 24.85 4.52
N LEU A 27 21.32 24.57 3.22
CA LEU A 27 22.14 23.54 2.60
C LEU A 27 23.62 23.92 2.56
N LEU A 28 23.96 25.16 2.18
CA LEU A 28 25.34 25.64 2.14
C LEU A 28 25.93 25.72 3.56
N SER A 29 25.18 26.21 4.55
CA SER A 29 25.63 26.19 5.95
C SER A 29 25.85 24.78 6.46
N MET A 30 24.97 23.82 6.12
CA MET A 30 25.19 22.41 6.50
C MET A 30 26.41 21.79 5.81
N ILE A 31 26.71 22.16 4.56
CA ILE A 31 27.89 21.65 3.84
C ILE A 31 29.18 22.23 4.44
N LEU A 32 29.23 23.54 4.72
CA LEU A 32 30.38 24.20 5.33
C LEU A 32 30.73 23.60 6.70
N VAL A 33 29.73 23.40 7.56
CA VAL A 33 29.95 22.84 8.90
C VAL A 33 30.32 21.35 8.85
N ASP A 34 29.86 20.63 7.83
CA ASP A 34 30.26 19.24 7.59
C ASP A 34 31.66 19.11 6.97
N SER A 35 32.14 20.09 6.21
CA SER A 35 33.52 20.12 5.69
C SER A 35 34.56 20.50 6.74
N MET A 36 34.21 21.34 7.73
CA MET A 36 35.09 21.67 8.87
C MET A 36 35.40 20.49 9.80
N HIS A 37 34.72 19.35 9.62
CA HIS A 37 34.89 18.17 10.46
C HIS A 37 35.28 16.96 9.61
N THR A 38 36.42 16.33 9.89
CA THR A 38 36.87 15.08 9.24
C THR A 38 36.17 13.87 9.84
N GLU A 39 36.09 13.80 11.17
CA GLU A 39 35.39 12.76 11.92
C GLU A 39 33.96 13.16 12.30
N ASN A 40 33.14 12.18 12.70
CA ASN A 40 31.80 12.39 13.27
C ASN A 40 30.77 13.20 12.42
N ARG A 41 31.04 13.49 11.14
CA ARG A 41 30.13 14.14 10.16
C ARG A 41 28.64 13.76 10.30
N GLY A 42 28.33 12.47 10.47
CA GLY A 42 26.96 11.99 10.68
C GLY A 42 26.27 12.48 11.96
N VAL A 43 27.02 12.67 13.05
CA VAL A 43 26.53 13.23 14.33
C VAL A 43 26.28 14.74 14.19
N ILE A 44 27.16 15.44 13.48
CA ILE A 44 27.07 16.89 13.22
C ILE A 44 25.89 17.20 12.31
N ARG A 45 25.73 16.51 11.18
CA ARG A 45 24.51 16.59 10.35
C ARG A 45 23.24 16.30 11.17
N GLY A 46 23.30 15.32 12.08
CA GLY A 46 22.20 15.01 12.99
C GLY A 46 21.94 16.07 14.07
N ALA A 47 22.93 16.87 14.45
CA ALA A 47 22.76 18.06 15.30
C ALA A 47 22.14 19.21 14.48
N LEU A 48 22.72 19.55 13.33
CA LEU A 48 22.23 20.59 12.43
C LEU A 48 20.79 20.36 11.96
N LEU A 49 20.39 19.12 11.67
CA LEU A 49 18.98 18.78 11.38
C LEU A 49 18.04 19.02 12.58
N ARG A 50 18.51 18.82 13.82
CA ARG A 50 17.74 19.14 15.03
C ARG A 50 17.65 20.65 15.24
N LEU A 51 18.73 21.40 15.00
CA LEU A 51 18.75 22.86 15.03
C LEU A 51 17.79 23.46 14.00
N TYR A 52 17.81 22.99 12.75
CA TYR A 52 16.90 23.44 11.69
C TYR A 52 15.43 23.19 12.03
N ARG A 53 15.09 22.01 12.57
CA ARG A 53 13.74 21.72 13.06
C ARG A 53 13.34 22.59 14.25
N TYR A 54 14.26 22.84 15.19
CA TYR A 54 13.99 23.66 16.38
C TYR A 54 13.71 25.12 16.01
N LEU A 55 14.55 25.74 15.19
CA LEU A 55 14.37 27.14 14.76
C LEU A 55 13.05 27.34 13.99
N GLY A 56 12.57 26.31 13.29
CA GLY A 56 11.27 26.31 12.61
C GLY A 56 10.07 25.81 13.43
N SER A 57 10.26 25.40 14.69
CA SER A 57 9.17 24.78 15.48
C SER A 57 8.05 25.75 15.87
N ASP A 58 8.42 27.02 16.08
CA ASP A 58 7.50 28.06 16.56
C ASP A 58 7.07 29.03 15.44
N THR A 59 7.59 28.86 14.21
CA THR A 59 7.27 29.75 13.07
C THR A 59 7.13 29.00 11.75
N HIS A 60 6.02 29.20 11.03
CA HIS A 60 5.86 28.72 9.64
C HIS A 60 6.65 29.54 8.60
N ASN A 61 7.39 30.55 9.04
CA ASN A 61 8.24 31.40 8.20
C ASN A 61 9.54 30.68 7.78
N PRO A 62 10.22 31.16 6.72
CA PRO A 62 11.58 30.74 6.40
C PRO A 62 12.56 31.18 7.50
N VAL A 63 13.42 30.26 7.90
CA VAL A 63 14.43 30.40 8.96
C VAL A 63 15.86 30.35 8.41
N GLY A 64 16.07 30.19 7.10
CA GLY A 64 17.39 30.04 6.47
C GLY A 64 18.45 31.07 6.92
N THR A 65 18.09 32.34 7.06
CA THR A 65 19.02 33.38 7.58
C THR A 65 19.38 33.16 9.06
N ILE A 66 18.40 32.83 9.89
CA ILE A 66 18.59 32.55 11.33
C ILE A 66 19.42 31.26 11.50
N PHE A 67 19.16 30.25 10.68
CA PHE A 67 19.91 28.99 10.67
C PHE A 67 21.37 29.20 10.26
N ALA A 68 21.64 30.00 9.21
CA ALA A 68 22.99 30.32 8.78
C ALA A 68 23.79 31.07 9.86
N ALA A 69 23.15 32.00 10.57
CA ALA A 69 23.73 32.68 11.73
C ALA A 69 24.06 31.69 12.87
N HIS A 70 23.10 30.85 13.27
CA HIS A 70 23.32 29.87 14.33
C HIS A 70 24.40 28.83 13.96
N ALA A 71 24.37 28.27 12.74
CA ALA A 71 25.32 27.25 12.32
C ALA A 71 26.76 27.79 12.22
N GLY A 72 26.94 29.01 11.71
CA GLY A 72 28.24 29.68 11.65
C GLY A 72 28.78 29.99 13.04
N SER A 73 28.01 30.68 13.87
CA SER A 73 28.43 31.04 15.24
C SER A 73 28.74 29.81 16.10
N LEU A 74 27.93 28.74 16.02
CA LEU A 74 28.19 27.51 16.78
C LEU A 74 29.47 26.79 16.34
N SER A 75 29.92 26.98 15.10
CA SER A 75 31.17 26.38 14.61
C SER A 75 32.40 27.16 15.07
N LEU A 76 32.29 28.50 15.12
CA LEU A 76 33.34 29.34 15.73
C LEU A 76 33.43 29.10 17.24
N LEU A 77 32.30 28.99 17.92
CA LEU A 77 32.26 28.75 19.37
C LEU A 77 32.84 27.38 19.75
N GLU A 78 32.76 26.37 18.89
CA GLU A 78 33.39 25.05 19.11
C GLU A 78 34.93 25.11 19.06
N ALA A 79 35.51 26.12 18.38
CA ALA A 79 36.96 26.31 18.29
C ALA A 79 37.55 27.21 19.39
N VAL A 80 36.71 27.99 20.09
CA VAL A 80 37.12 28.96 21.13
C VAL A 80 36.70 28.54 22.55
N LEU A 81 35.58 27.80 22.69
CA LEU A 81 35.16 27.26 23.98
C LEU A 81 35.90 25.97 24.32
N PRO A 82 36.01 25.59 25.62
CA PRO A 82 36.71 24.37 26.02
C PRO A 82 36.18 23.10 25.35
N ASP A 83 37.06 22.14 25.03
CA ASP A 83 36.80 20.86 24.33
C ASP A 83 35.55 20.08 24.80
N GLU A 84 35.13 20.29 26.05
CA GLU A 84 33.90 19.71 26.57
C GLU A 84 32.62 20.23 25.89
N LEU A 85 32.64 21.35 25.16
CA LEU A 85 31.44 22.05 24.68
C LEU A 85 31.15 21.93 23.17
N THR A 86 31.34 20.74 22.59
CA THR A 86 31.13 20.47 21.16
C THR A 86 29.77 20.93 20.58
N LEU A 87 29.70 21.23 19.28
CA LEU A 87 28.50 21.69 18.57
C LEU A 87 27.27 20.79 18.79
N PRO A 88 27.37 19.44 18.78
CA PRO A 88 26.23 18.58 19.13
C PRO A 88 25.72 18.77 20.57
N LYS A 89 26.58 19.19 21.51
CA LYS A 89 26.19 19.55 22.89
C LYS A 89 25.58 20.96 22.95
N MET A 90 26.17 21.94 22.27
CA MET A 90 25.61 23.31 22.19
C MET A 90 24.21 23.31 21.55
N VAL A 91 24.03 22.62 20.43
CA VAL A 91 22.70 22.42 19.80
C VAL A 91 21.73 21.75 20.78
N LYS A 92 22.18 20.79 21.60
CA LYS A 92 21.33 20.15 22.62
C LYS A 92 20.93 21.12 23.74
N VAL A 93 21.76 22.11 24.10
CA VAL A 93 21.43 23.17 25.06
C VAL A 93 20.37 24.11 24.47
N LEU A 94 20.59 24.59 23.24
CA LEU A 94 19.65 25.45 22.51
C LEU A 94 18.28 24.78 22.34
N CYS A 95 18.24 23.58 21.75
CA CYS A 95 16.99 22.85 21.50
C CYS A 95 16.27 22.38 22.79
N ALA A 96 16.90 22.49 23.95
CA ALA A 96 16.29 22.21 25.25
C ALA A 96 15.80 23.47 25.98
N GLY A 97 15.92 24.66 25.36
CA GLY A 97 15.57 25.94 25.97
C GLY A 97 16.43 26.30 27.18
N LYS A 98 17.65 25.73 27.30
CA LYS A 98 18.53 25.90 28.47
C LYS A 98 19.53 27.06 28.33
N GLY A 99 19.50 27.75 27.21
CA GLY A 99 20.31 28.92 26.88
C GLY A 99 19.96 29.37 25.46
N THR A 100 20.27 30.63 25.14
CA THR A 100 20.10 31.21 23.80
C THR A 100 21.42 31.21 23.03
N LEU A 101 21.39 31.51 21.72
CA LEU A 101 22.63 31.74 20.95
C LEU A 101 23.41 32.93 21.55
N GLU A 102 22.70 33.97 21.98
CA GLU A 102 23.30 35.13 22.65
C GLU A 102 24.06 34.75 23.93
N ASP A 103 23.53 33.84 24.75
CA ASP A 103 24.22 33.38 25.95
C ASP A 103 25.51 32.59 25.62
N LEU A 104 25.49 31.82 24.53
CA LEU A 104 26.68 31.12 24.03
C LEU A 104 27.70 32.09 23.41
N CYS A 105 27.27 33.10 22.64
CA CYS A 105 28.15 34.15 22.10
C CYS A 105 28.80 34.96 23.23
N ARG A 106 28.04 35.32 24.28
CA ARG A 106 28.58 35.97 25.49
C ARG A 106 29.56 35.10 26.26
N LEU A 107 29.35 33.78 26.27
CA LEU A 107 30.30 32.84 26.88
C LEU A 107 31.59 32.79 26.07
N GLY A 108 31.50 32.65 24.74
CA GLY A 108 32.65 32.68 23.83
C GLY A 108 33.44 33.98 23.91
N ARG A 109 32.76 35.13 23.99
CA ARG A 109 33.42 36.44 24.18
C ARG A 109 34.22 36.59 25.47
N ARG A 110 33.92 35.80 26.51
CA ARG A 110 34.71 35.81 27.76
C ARG A 110 35.96 34.94 27.70
N SER A 111 36.13 34.17 26.62
CA SER A 111 37.30 33.33 26.35
C SER A 111 38.15 33.85 25.19
N LEU A 112 37.80 34.99 24.58
CA LEU A 112 38.60 35.63 23.53
C LEU A 112 39.73 36.46 24.15
N THR A 113 40.87 36.50 23.49
CA THR A 113 41.98 37.44 23.72
C THR A 113 41.96 38.60 22.70
N ASP A 114 42.91 39.53 22.80
CA ASP A 114 43.10 40.63 21.83
C ASP A 114 43.92 40.21 20.58
N ASP A 115 44.10 38.91 20.33
CA ASP A 115 44.79 38.39 19.15
C ASP A 115 43.93 38.52 17.88
N ASP A 116 44.53 38.75 16.71
CA ASP A 116 43.82 39.00 15.42
C ASP A 116 42.71 37.97 15.09
N ARG A 117 42.95 36.70 15.39
CA ARG A 117 41.96 35.61 15.23
C ARG A 117 40.75 35.83 16.11
N ASP A 118 40.97 36.17 17.37
CA ASP A 118 39.94 36.29 18.39
C ASP A 118 39.14 37.57 18.22
N VAL A 119 39.78 38.66 17.76
CA VAL A 119 39.10 39.86 17.26
C VAL A 119 38.16 39.51 16.10
N ALA A 120 38.63 38.80 15.07
CA ALA A 120 37.81 38.40 13.94
C ALA A 120 36.63 37.49 14.34
N VAL A 121 36.82 36.54 15.26
CA VAL A 121 35.73 35.74 15.84
C VAL A 121 34.74 36.63 16.60
N GLY A 122 35.24 37.58 17.39
CA GLY A 122 34.45 38.55 18.14
C GLY A 122 33.53 39.37 17.23
N GLU A 123 34.03 39.86 16.10
CA GLU A 123 33.25 40.58 15.08
C GLU A 123 32.19 39.69 14.42
N ALA A 124 32.55 38.46 14.04
CA ALA A 124 31.63 37.52 13.40
C ALA A 124 30.44 37.13 14.30
N LEU A 125 30.66 37.00 15.62
CA LEU A 125 29.60 36.73 16.60
C LEU A 125 28.65 37.93 16.76
N ASP A 126 29.15 39.17 16.77
CA ASP A 126 28.29 40.36 16.83
C ASP A 126 27.51 40.57 15.53
N ALA A 127 28.15 40.37 14.38
CA ALA A 127 27.47 40.43 13.08
C ALA A 127 26.35 39.38 12.96
N ALA A 128 26.53 38.18 13.56
CA ALA A 128 25.48 37.16 13.63
C ALA A 128 24.29 37.60 14.50
N LEU A 129 24.54 38.21 15.65
CA LEU A 129 23.48 38.71 16.55
C LEU A 129 22.73 39.90 15.93
N ALA A 130 23.45 40.84 15.29
CA ALA A 130 22.85 41.96 14.56
C ALA A 130 22.03 41.51 13.34
N LEU A 131 22.39 40.39 12.71
CA LEU A 131 21.62 39.78 11.63
C LEU A 131 20.33 39.12 12.11
N ILE A 132 20.31 38.57 13.33
CA ILE A 132 19.12 37.95 13.94
C ILE A 132 18.16 39.01 14.52
N ASP A 133 18.70 40.05 15.16
CA ASP A 133 17.94 41.14 15.77
C ASP A 133 18.51 42.52 15.36
N PRO A 134 18.05 43.08 14.23
CA PRO A 134 18.54 44.36 13.70
C PRO A 134 18.29 45.56 14.62
N SER A 135 17.37 45.45 15.60
CA SER A 135 17.04 46.55 16.50
C SER A 135 18.19 46.91 17.46
N ARG A 136 19.14 45.98 17.65
CA ARG A 136 20.28 46.11 18.56
C ARG A 136 21.46 46.91 17.98
N SER A 137 21.56 47.01 16.65
CA SER A 137 22.60 47.81 15.97
C SER A 137 22.48 49.32 16.26
N ALA A 138 21.39 49.77 16.88
CA ALA A 138 21.17 51.17 17.27
C ALA A 138 21.65 51.49 18.70
N THR A 139 22.17 50.51 19.44
CA THR A 139 22.62 50.66 20.84
C THR A 139 24.05 50.17 21.05
N ALA A 140 24.99 50.80 20.34
CA ALA A 140 26.37 50.91 20.82
C ALA A 140 26.52 52.29 21.48
N PRO A 141 26.67 52.39 22.82
CA PRO A 141 27.20 53.59 23.43
C PRO A 141 28.65 53.80 22.95
N ALA A 142 29.04 55.04 22.69
CA ALA A 142 30.46 55.37 22.54
C ALA A 142 31.22 55.08 23.85
N PRO A 143 32.53 54.78 23.80
CA PRO A 143 33.33 54.52 24.99
C PRO A 143 33.65 55.82 25.74
N ASP A 144 32.66 56.35 26.48
CA ASP A 144 32.87 57.49 27.37
C ASP A 144 33.37 57.03 28.75
N ALA A 145 34.64 57.37 29.01
CA ALA A 145 35.23 57.71 30.30
C ALA A 145 34.77 56.94 31.55
N VAL A 146 35.55 55.94 31.96
CA VAL A 146 35.68 55.60 33.38
C VAL A 146 36.34 56.77 34.11
N ALA A 147 35.58 57.43 34.99
CA ALA A 147 36.09 58.44 35.91
C ALA A 147 36.58 57.77 37.21
N GLU A 148 37.89 57.87 37.42
CA GLU A 148 38.71 57.58 38.60
C GLU A 148 38.04 57.42 39.98
N ALA A 149 38.54 56.43 40.73
CA ALA A 149 38.72 56.51 42.19
C ALA A 149 39.71 55.44 42.71
N ASP A 150 41.00 55.64 42.44
CA ASP A 150 42.05 55.75 43.47
C ASP A 150 42.05 54.77 44.66
N VAL A 151 42.96 53.77 44.63
CA VAL A 151 43.81 53.45 45.79
C VAL A 151 45.22 53.08 45.31
N SER A 152 46.25 53.56 46.01
CA SER A 152 47.67 53.56 45.63
C SER A 152 48.48 52.33 46.08
N ASP A 153 49.78 52.39 45.73
CA ASP A 153 50.93 51.60 46.23
C ASP A 153 51.06 50.15 45.70
N SER A 154 52.24 49.66 45.30
CA SER A 154 53.55 50.32 45.16
C SER A 154 54.54 49.41 44.39
N ASP A 155 55.26 50.03 43.46
CA ASP A 155 56.72 49.96 43.26
C ASP A 155 57.45 48.65 42.87
N ASP A 156 58.60 48.91 42.24
CA ASP A 156 59.73 48.07 41.85
C ASP A 156 59.55 47.05 40.70
N ASP A 157 60.48 46.90 39.75
CA ASP A 157 61.40 47.84 39.06
C ASP A 157 62.17 47.03 37.99
N ASP A 158 62.89 47.73 37.12
CA ASP A 158 64.01 47.27 36.27
C ASP A 158 63.76 46.22 35.14
N ASP A 159 64.43 46.29 33.98
CA ASP A 159 64.88 47.40 33.12
C ASP A 159 65.50 46.80 31.83
N ASP A 160 65.94 47.66 30.91
CA ASP A 160 66.92 47.42 29.82
C ASP A 160 66.48 46.50 28.64
N ASP A 161 66.23 47.02 27.42
CA ASP A 161 67.20 47.56 26.42
C ASP A 161 67.71 46.45 25.46
N ASP A 162 67.92 46.64 24.15
CA ASP A 162 67.75 47.82 23.28
C ASP A 162 67.65 47.41 21.78
N ASP A 163 67.49 48.44 20.93
CA ASP A 163 67.99 48.59 19.55
C ASP A 163 67.28 47.98 18.30
N ASP A 164 66.90 48.96 17.46
CA ASP A 164 67.14 49.08 16.01
C ASP A 164 66.10 48.65 14.93
N ALA A 165 65.16 49.59 14.73
CA ALA A 165 65.07 50.42 13.52
C ALA A 165 64.78 49.80 12.13
N ALA A 166 63.61 50.14 11.58
CA ALA A 166 63.48 50.66 10.21
C ALA A 166 62.18 51.47 10.02
N GLU A 167 62.32 52.78 9.77
CA GLU A 167 61.25 53.69 9.33
C GLU A 167 60.65 53.28 7.97
N ALA A 168 59.32 53.28 7.86
CA ALA A 168 58.60 53.17 6.59
C ALA A 168 57.20 53.82 6.66
N GLU A 169 57.16 55.15 6.57
CA GLU A 169 55.96 55.94 6.25
C GLU A 169 55.21 55.33 5.05
N ALA A 170 53.93 55.02 5.24
CA ALA A 170 53.04 54.58 4.18
C ALA A 170 51.65 55.21 4.36
N ASP A 171 51.32 56.17 3.48
CA ASP A 171 49.99 56.76 3.33
C ASP A 171 48.91 55.66 3.19
N THR A 172 48.16 55.39 4.26
CA THR A 172 46.88 54.68 4.15
C THR A 172 45.79 55.70 3.83
N ASP A 173 45.61 55.93 2.53
CA ASP A 173 44.48 56.65 1.95
C ASP A 173 43.18 55.91 2.34
N GLU A 174 42.54 56.34 3.45
CA GLU A 174 41.28 55.78 3.96
C GLU A 174 40.13 56.06 2.98
N THR A 175 40.09 55.27 1.91
CA THR A 175 38.90 55.16 1.07
C THR A 175 37.74 54.69 1.95
N PRO A 176 36.62 55.44 2.03
CA PRO A 176 35.55 55.10 2.95
C PRO A 176 34.89 53.80 2.49
N THR A 177 35.12 52.73 3.24
CA THR A 177 34.54 51.41 2.96
C THR A 177 33.03 51.54 2.78
N PRO A 178 32.46 51.06 1.66
CA PRO A 178 31.02 51.12 1.46
C PRO A 178 30.34 50.35 2.60
N LYS A 179 29.35 50.96 3.25
CA LYS A 179 28.61 50.34 4.36
C LYS A 179 27.88 49.09 3.86
N LEU A 180 28.50 47.93 4.04
CA LEU A 180 27.98 46.62 3.72
C LEU A 180 26.61 46.42 4.37
N GLY A 181 25.67 45.78 3.68
CA GLY A 181 24.38 45.41 4.27
C GLY A 181 24.58 44.40 5.41
N PRO A 182 23.67 44.29 6.40
CA PRO A 182 23.84 43.39 7.55
C PRO A 182 24.11 41.91 7.18
N ARG A 183 23.59 41.46 6.03
CA ARG A 183 23.87 40.12 5.48
C ARG A 183 25.29 39.98 4.93
N GLU A 184 25.75 40.99 4.21
CA GLU A 184 27.07 41.03 3.57
C GLU A 184 28.17 41.19 4.64
N ALA A 185 27.93 42.06 5.63
CA ALA A 185 28.78 42.21 6.80
C ALA A 185 28.93 40.90 7.58
N TYR A 186 27.84 40.18 7.86
CA TYR A 186 27.91 38.86 8.50
C TYR A 186 28.69 37.83 7.67
N VAL A 187 28.39 37.70 6.36
CA VAL A 187 29.10 36.74 5.51
C VAL A 187 30.59 37.08 5.39
N HIS A 188 30.95 38.36 5.32
CA HIS A 188 32.34 38.80 5.33
C HIS A 188 33.04 38.45 6.65
N ALA A 189 32.51 38.92 7.78
CA ALA A 189 33.10 38.67 9.10
C ALA A 189 33.23 37.16 9.40
N LEU A 190 32.21 36.36 9.08
CA LEU A 190 32.26 34.90 9.26
C LEU A 190 33.36 34.25 8.40
N ARG A 191 33.55 34.68 7.13
CA ARG A 191 34.63 34.15 6.29
C ARG A 191 36.01 34.50 6.86
N THR A 192 36.21 35.74 7.32
CA THR A 192 37.46 36.17 7.95
C THR A 192 37.75 35.36 9.21
N ALA A 193 36.78 35.25 10.12
CA ALA A 193 36.89 34.47 11.35
C ALA A 193 37.17 32.98 11.08
N LEU A 194 36.45 32.36 10.15
CA LEU A 194 36.68 30.95 9.80
C LEU A 194 38.04 30.73 9.14
N THR A 195 38.50 31.67 8.30
CA THR A 195 39.84 31.60 7.70
C THR A 195 40.90 31.68 8.80
N ALA A 196 40.85 32.69 9.68
CA ALA A 196 41.78 32.85 10.78
C ALA A 196 41.73 31.69 11.80
N THR A 197 40.58 31.03 11.96
CA THR A 197 40.41 29.91 12.89
C THR A 197 40.96 28.60 12.33
N PHE A 198 40.72 28.30 11.06
CA PHE A 198 41.02 26.97 10.48
C PHE A 198 42.28 26.94 9.59
N ASP A 199 42.91 28.08 9.32
CA ASP A 199 44.21 28.08 8.63
C ASP A 199 45.30 27.41 9.49
N GLY A 200 46.08 26.52 8.87
CA GLY A 200 47.09 25.71 9.54
C GLY A 200 46.58 24.57 10.44
N MET A 201 45.27 24.39 10.64
CA MET A 201 44.73 23.34 11.53
C MET A 201 44.69 21.93 10.90
N ILE A 202 44.72 21.81 9.57
CA ILE A 202 44.62 20.53 8.85
C ILE A 202 46.01 20.10 8.38
N ALA A 203 46.42 18.87 8.73
CA ALA A 203 47.75 18.36 8.42
C ALA A 203 47.97 17.97 6.95
N ASP A 204 46.89 17.78 6.18
CA ASP A 204 46.93 17.53 4.74
C ASP A 204 46.70 18.86 3.98
N PRO A 205 47.71 19.36 3.22
CA PRO A 205 47.58 20.63 2.51
C PRO A 205 46.50 20.61 1.41
N ASP A 206 46.21 19.46 0.80
CA ASP A 206 45.17 19.34 -0.22
C ASP A 206 43.77 19.44 0.41
N GLU A 207 43.58 18.93 1.64
CA GLU A 207 42.33 19.09 2.40
C GLU A 207 42.19 20.52 2.97
N GLN A 208 43.30 21.13 3.41
CA GLN A 208 43.33 22.53 3.87
C GLN A 208 42.94 23.50 2.73
N GLU A 209 43.53 23.36 1.54
CA GLU A 209 43.18 24.22 0.39
C GLU A 209 41.71 24.07 0.00
N GLN A 210 41.18 22.85 0.00
CA GLN A 210 39.76 22.58 -0.27
C GLN A 210 38.83 23.21 0.79
N LEU A 211 39.20 23.20 2.07
CA LEU A 211 38.42 23.86 3.12
C LEU A 211 38.46 25.39 2.95
N LEU A 212 39.63 25.97 2.71
CA LEU A 212 39.79 27.42 2.51
C LEU A 212 39.03 27.92 1.26
N GLN A 213 39.08 27.18 0.15
CA GLN A 213 38.26 27.48 -1.04
C GLN A 213 36.75 27.36 -0.73
N SER A 214 36.34 26.42 0.12
CA SER A 214 34.94 26.26 0.55
C SER A 214 34.48 27.42 1.45
N ILE A 215 35.35 27.94 2.32
CA ILE A 215 35.09 29.15 3.13
C ILE A 215 35.01 30.39 2.24
N GLN A 216 35.97 30.60 1.33
CA GLN A 216 36.00 31.77 0.45
C GLN A 216 34.79 31.83 -0.51
N SER A 217 34.29 30.68 -0.97
CA SER A 217 33.11 30.59 -1.85
C SER A 217 31.76 30.56 -1.10
N TYR A 218 31.76 30.59 0.23
CA TYR A 218 30.55 30.48 1.04
C TYR A 218 29.67 31.74 0.98
N ASP A 219 28.68 31.76 0.07
CA ASP A 219 27.60 32.75 0.07
C ASP A 219 26.21 32.11 0.25
N PRO A 220 25.81 31.80 1.50
CA PRO A 220 24.50 31.20 1.79
C PRO A 220 23.33 32.19 1.64
N LEU A 221 23.56 33.50 1.66
CA LEU A 221 22.49 34.52 1.75
C LEU A 221 22.25 35.29 0.45
N GLY A 222 23.21 35.30 -0.48
CA GLY A 222 23.06 35.76 -1.87
C GLY A 222 22.62 34.65 -2.84
N SER A 223 22.80 33.37 -2.48
CA SER A 223 22.39 32.23 -3.31
C SER A 223 20.87 32.04 -3.35
N ARG A 224 20.27 32.00 -4.55
CA ARG A 224 18.84 31.69 -4.77
C ARG A 224 18.66 30.59 -5.81
N ILE A 225 17.69 29.69 -5.60
CA ILE A 225 17.27 28.71 -6.62
C ILE A 225 16.30 29.42 -7.58
N PRO A 226 16.58 29.47 -8.90
CA PRO A 226 15.67 30.07 -9.86
C PRO A 226 14.35 29.31 -9.92
N THR A 227 13.24 30.04 -10.02
CA THR A 227 11.90 29.49 -10.25
C THR A 227 11.85 28.74 -11.60
N ILE A 228 10.81 27.93 -11.81
CA ILE A 228 10.62 27.22 -13.10
C ILE A 228 10.45 28.22 -14.27
N GLU A 229 9.93 29.41 -14.01
CA GLU A 229 9.77 30.46 -15.03
C GLU A 229 11.09 31.20 -15.30
N GLU A 230 11.83 31.60 -14.27
CA GLU A 230 13.18 32.16 -14.42
C GLU A 230 14.13 31.15 -15.08
N ALA A 231 14.09 29.87 -14.69
CA ALA A 231 14.89 28.80 -15.30
C ALA A 231 14.46 28.50 -16.75
N ARG A 232 13.18 28.68 -17.10
CA ARG A 232 12.72 28.63 -18.50
C ARG A 232 13.23 29.83 -19.29
N LEU A 233 13.21 31.03 -18.72
CA LEU A 233 13.74 32.25 -19.35
C LEU A 233 15.27 32.15 -19.53
N MET A 234 16.01 31.63 -18.56
CA MET A 234 17.45 31.34 -18.67
C MET A 234 17.75 30.28 -19.75
N ASN A 235 16.88 29.27 -19.93
CA ASN A 235 17.02 28.27 -21.00
C ASN A 235 16.52 28.76 -22.38
N GLN A 236 15.72 29.82 -22.44
CA GLN A 236 15.20 30.41 -23.69
C GLN A 236 16.03 31.61 -24.16
N GLY A 237 16.74 32.29 -23.25
CA GLY A 237 17.47 33.52 -23.48
C GLY A 237 18.99 33.36 -23.54
N THR A 238 19.52 32.64 -24.53
CA THR A 238 20.97 32.72 -24.83
C THR A 238 21.32 32.68 -26.32
N PRO A 239 21.23 33.81 -27.05
CA PRO A 239 22.03 34.08 -28.23
C PRO A 239 23.21 35.02 -27.88
N GLY A 240 24.30 34.45 -27.36
CA GLY A 240 25.65 35.04 -27.41
C GLY A 240 26.04 36.14 -26.39
N GLY A 241 27.11 35.88 -25.63
CA GLY A 241 28.00 36.92 -25.10
C GLY A 241 28.26 36.92 -23.58
N GLY A 242 29.52 36.65 -23.18
CA GLY A 242 30.10 37.26 -21.97
C GLY A 242 30.08 36.49 -20.63
N GLY A 243 30.96 35.48 -20.51
CA GLY A 243 31.74 35.14 -19.30
C GLY A 243 31.15 35.17 -17.88
N SER A 244 30.94 34.00 -17.29
CA SER A 244 31.59 33.61 -16.02
C SER A 244 31.66 32.07 -15.91
N THR A 245 32.73 31.54 -15.35
CA THR A 245 33.03 30.09 -15.35
C THR A 245 32.53 29.40 -14.08
N ALA A 246 31.63 28.42 -14.21
CA ALA A 246 31.39 27.40 -13.21
C ALA A 246 32.13 26.10 -13.58
N PRO A 247 32.78 25.39 -12.63
CA PRO A 247 33.62 24.24 -12.96
C PRO A 247 32.82 23.03 -13.41
N ARG A 248 33.28 22.43 -14.50
CA ARG A 248 32.71 21.25 -15.14
C ARG A 248 33.25 19.99 -14.48
N ALA A 249 32.36 19.14 -13.95
CA ALA A 249 32.74 17.86 -13.36
C ALA A 249 33.55 17.00 -14.34
N THR A 250 34.77 16.62 -13.94
CA THR A 250 35.67 15.75 -14.70
C THR A 250 35.42 14.28 -14.36
N SER A 251 35.24 13.46 -15.39
CA SER A 251 35.02 12.02 -15.27
C SER A 251 36.22 11.25 -15.81
N ALA A 252 36.81 10.38 -14.98
CA ALA A 252 37.70 9.29 -15.39
C ALA A 252 37.61 8.15 -14.35
N GLY A 253 37.56 6.86 -14.70
CA GLY A 253 37.37 6.28 -16.03
C GLY A 253 37.57 4.75 -16.03
N GLY A 254 36.71 4.01 -16.73
CA GLY A 254 36.85 2.57 -17.02
C GLY A 254 36.17 1.61 -16.03
N GLY A 255 35.46 0.56 -16.47
CA GLY A 255 35.07 0.18 -17.83
C GLY A 255 34.67 -1.30 -17.93
N GLY A 256 33.47 -1.61 -18.44
CA GLY A 256 32.99 -2.99 -18.61
C GLY A 256 31.58 -3.06 -19.19
N SER A 257 31.46 -3.32 -20.50
CA SER A 257 30.23 -3.14 -21.30
C SER A 257 29.51 -4.45 -21.65
N ARG A 258 28.16 -4.40 -21.74
CA ARG A 258 27.27 -5.04 -22.76
C ARG A 258 25.79 -4.82 -22.37
N THR A 259 25.03 -3.84 -22.89
CA THR A 259 24.47 -3.61 -24.25
C THR A 259 23.12 -4.29 -24.54
N VAL A 260 22.21 -3.51 -25.18
CA VAL A 260 20.91 -3.86 -25.80
C VAL A 260 19.74 -4.08 -24.82
N SER A 261 18.53 -3.51 -24.95
CA SER A 261 18.02 -2.30 -25.65
C SER A 261 16.58 -1.94 -25.18
N ARG A 262 16.10 -0.73 -25.51
CA ARG A 262 14.65 -0.40 -25.67
C ARG A 262 14.41 0.11 -27.09
N PRO A 263 13.31 -0.24 -27.76
CA PRO A 263 12.66 0.62 -28.75
C PRO A 263 11.77 1.66 -28.03
N ALA A 264 11.46 2.75 -28.74
CA ALA A 264 10.72 3.91 -28.23
C ALA A 264 9.53 4.28 -29.14
N MET A 265 8.89 5.42 -28.82
CA MET A 265 7.99 6.26 -29.64
C MET A 265 6.48 5.95 -29.67
N GLY A 266 5.70 7.05 -29.67
CA GLY A 266 4.27 7.13 -29.98
C GLY A 266 3.34 7.01 -28.75
N GLY A 267 2.70 8.06 -28.22
CA GLY A 267 2.65 9.46 -28.65
C GLY A 267 1.28 9.84 -29.25
N GLY A 268 0.33 10.24 -28.40
CA GLY A 268 -1.00 10.72 -28.80
C GLY A 268 -1.92 10.82 -27.58
N GLY A 269 -2.40 12.02 -27.24
CA GLY A 269 -3.12 12.27 -25.99
C GLY A 269 -4.54 12.82 -26.18
N GLY A 270 -5.26 13.00 -25.07
CA GLY A 270 -6.49 13.79 -25.00
C GLY A 270 -7.52 13.28 -23.98
N GLY A 271 -7.99 14.18 -23.10
CA GLY A 271 -9.35 14.05 -22.53
C GLY A 271 -9.52 13.74 -21.03
N GLY A 272 -9.17 14.71 -20.18
CA GLY A 272 -10.04 15.25 -19.11
C GLY A 272 -10.82 14.33 -18.13
N GLY A 273 -10.54 14.53 -16.84
CA GLY A 273 -11.57 14.90 -15.86
C GLY A 273 -12.02 13.85 -14.83
N GLY A 274 -12.11 14.29 -13.57
CA GLY A 274 -13.14 13.81 -12.65
C GLY A 274 -12.71 13.04 -11.39
N SER A 275 -12.45 13.79 -10.32
CA SER A 275 -12.92 13.49 -8.95
C SER A 275 -12.66 12.11 -8.33
N THR A 276 -11.74 12.05 -7.35
CA THR A 276 -11.90 11.15 -6.20
C THR A 276 -12.29 11.97 -4.97
N ILE A 277 -13.47 11.67 -4.44
CA ILE A 277 -14.11 12.38 -3.33
C ILE A 277 -13.44 11.99 -2.01
N SER A 278 -12.99 12.99 -1.26
CA SER A 278 -12.60 12.83 0.14
C SER A 278 -13.84 12.70 1.04
N ILE A 279 -14.13 11.48 1.51
CA ILE A 279 -15.17 11.26 2.52
C ILE A 279 -14.54 11.41 3.91
N ILE A 280 -14.75 12.58 4.51
CA ILE A 280 -14.52 12.81 5.93
C ILE A 280 -15.62 12.08 6.72
N ARG A 281 -15.25 11.20 7.65
CA ARG A 281 -16.16 10.74 8.71
C ARG A 281 -15.64 11.14 10.08
N SER A 282 -16.12 12.29 10.56
CA SER A 282 -16.21 12.55 11.99
C SER A 282 -17.31 11.66 12.57
N GLY A 283 -16.99 10.95 13.66
CA GLY A 283 -17.92 10.06 14.36
C GLY A 283 -17.73 10.18 15.86
N THR A 284 -18.37 11.19 16.47
CA THR A 284 -18.47 11.32 17.93
C THR A 284 -19.36 10.19 18.47
N VAL A 285 -18.87 9.46 19.48
CA VAL A 285 -19.71 8.53 20.27
C VAL A 285 -19.64 8.95 21.74
N SER A 286 -20.80 9.31 22.29
CA SER A 286 -20.95 9.68 23.69
C SER A 286 -20.80 8.47 24.61
N ALA A 287 -20.30 8.74 25.82
CA ALA A 287 -20.33 7.79 26.92
C ALA A 287 -21.76 7.32 27.23
N ARG A 288 -21.93 6.03 27.53
CA ARG A 288 -23.10 5.53 28.25
C ARG A 288 -22.67 4.47 29.28
N THR A 289 -23.18 4.64 30.49
CA THR A 289 -22.79 3.90 31.70
C THR A 289 -23.65 2.66 31.95
N GLY A 290 -23.10 1.70 32.70
CA GLY A 290 -23.79 0.51 33.20
C GLY A 290 -23.21 -0.79 32.65
N GLY A 291 -22.85 -1.79 33.47
CA GLY A 291 -22.84 -1.83 34.93
C GLY A 291 -22.06 -3.05 35.44
N ALA A 292 -21.49 -2.95 36.64
CA ALA A 292 -20.61 -3.99 37.19
C ALA A 292 -21.37 -5.24 37.64
N ARG A 293 -20.81 -6.43 37.39
CA ARG A 293 -21.07 -7.67 38.15
C ARG A 293 -19.79 -8.48 38.32
N THR A 294 -19.21 -8.44 39.52
CA THR A 294 -18.43 -9.55 40.08
C THR A 294 -19.41 -10.67 40.51
N PRO A 295 -19.00 -11.94 40.48
CA PRO A 295 -18.18 -12.58 41.55
C PRO A 295 -17.00 -13.39 40.94
N GLY A 296 -16.12 -14.07 41.68
CA GLY A 296 -15.96 -14.32 43.12
C GLY A 296 -14.83 -15.35 43.30
N ALA A 297 -14.19 -15.39 44.47
CA ALA A 297 -12.93 -16.13 44.66
C ALA A 297 -13.08 -17.66 44.84
N GLY A 298 -12.00 -18.39 44.53
CA GLY A 298 -11.81 -19.82 44.76
C GLY A 298 -11.34 -20.54 43.49
N GLY A 299 -10.30 -21.38 43.47
CA GLY A 299 -9.41 -21.84 44.54
C GLY A 299 -8.54 -22.96 43.97
N SER A 300 -7.22 -22.93 44.18
CA SER A 300 -6.29 -23.88 43.57
C SER A 300 -6.38 -25.28 44.19
N PRO A 301 -6.29 -26.36 43.39
CA PRO A 301 -5.87 -27.67 43.88
C PRO A 301 -4.49 -28.07 43.33
N LYS A 302 -3.52 -28.30 44.23
CA LYS A 302 -2.30 -29.06 43.95
C LYS A 302 -2.59 -30.56 44.02
N ARG A 303 -2.09 -31.36 43.07
CA ARG A 303 -1.59 -32.76 43.18
C ARG A 303 -1.46 -33.35 41.76
N SER A 304 -0.62 -34.35 41.46
CA SER A 304 0.51 -34.95 42.20
C SER A 304 1.40 -35.73 41.24
N THR A 305 2.69 -35.82 41.56
CA THR A 305 3.66 -36.73 40.95
C THR A 305 3.22 -38.20 41.00
N GLY A 306 3.47 -38.94 39.92
CA GLY A 306 3.38 -40.41 39.89
C GLY A 306 3.97 -40.96 38.60
N GLY A 307 5.23 -41.42 38.64
CA GLY A 307 5.89 -42.05 37.51
C GLY A 307 5.96 -43.57 37.67
N SER A 308 6.07 -44.30 36.56
CA SER A 308 6.72 -45.62 36.54
C SER A 308 7.39 -45.86 35.19
N SER A 309 8.59 -46.42 35.25
CA SER A 309 9.37 -46.82 34.09
C SER A 309 8.95 -48.23 33.62
N LEU A 310 9.07 -48.51 32.33
CA LEU A 310 9.22 -49.87 31.82
C LEU A 310 10.13 -49.86 30.57
N ARG A 311 11.34 -50.38 30.74
CA ARG A 311 12.28 -50.67 29.65
C ARG A 311 12.13 -52.13 29.24
N THR A 312 11.89 -52.36 27.95
CA THR A 312 12.26 -53.60 27.23
C THR A 312 12.67 -53.23 25.83
N GLY A 313 13.73 -53.83 25.28
CA GLY A 313 14.12 -53.59 23.90
C GLY A 313 14.75 -54.81 23.26
N ALA A 314 14.50 -54.99 21.96
CA ALA A 314 15.40 -55.63 21.00
C ALA A 314 14.87 -55.48 19.55
N SER A 315 15.67 -54.83 18.70
CA SER A 315 15.97 -55.18 17.30
C SER A 315 14.87 -55.71 16.35
N THR A 316 14.52 -54.95 15.30
CA THR A 316 15.11 -55.11 13.94
C THR A 316 14.72 -53.97 12.96
N THR A 317 15.73 -53.51 12.19
CA THR A 317 15.72 -52.89 10.84
C THR A 317 14.43 -52.34 10.19
N GLY A 318 14.50 -51.08 9.73
CA GLY A 318 13.60 -50.52 8.70
C GLY A 318 13.78 -49.00 8.53
N ASP A 319 14.29 -48.56 7.37
CA ASP A 319 14.53 -47.14 7.09
C ASP A 319 13.24 -46.35 6.86
N THR A 320 13.00 -45.33 7.69
CA THR A 320 12.34 -44.07 7.28
C THR A 320 12.66 -43.00 8.32
N SER A 321 13.55 -42.05 7.97
CA SER A 321 14.02 -41.03 8.91
C SER A 321 12.98 -39.92 9.13
N THR A 322 12.00 -40.20 10.00
CA THR A 322 11.33 -39.15 10.77
C THR A 322 12.39 -38.45 11.63
N PRO A 323 12.42 -37.10 11.68
CA PRO A 323 13.30 -36.39 12.61
C PRO A 323 12.81 -36.68 14.03
N ARG A 324 13.56 -37.53 14.73
CA ARG A 324 13.27 -37.95 16.09
C ARG A 324 13.29 -36.71 16.99
N GLN A 325 12.12 -36.33 17.53
CA GLN A 325 12.01 -35.21 18.48
C GLN A 325 12.92 -35.46 19.69
N THR A 326 14.09 -34.84 19.67
CA THR A 326 14.87 -34.58 20.89
C THR A 326 14.42 -33.22 21.40
N ALA A 327 13.75 -33.19 22.55
CA ALA A 327 13.54 -31.94 23.29
C ALA A 327 14.91 -31.23 23.43
N PRO A 328 14.96 -29.88 23.36
CA PRO A 328 16.23 -29.18 23.38
C PRO A 328 17.00 -29.51 24.66
N PRO A 329 18.34 -29.60 24.60
CA PRO A 329 19.13 -29.90 25.78
C PRO A 329 18.84 -28.85 26.86
N THR A 330 18.53 -29.32 28.05
CA THR A 330 18.35 -28.48 29.23
C THR A 330 19.64 -28.44 30.05
N ASP A 331 19.83 -27.38 30.83
CA ASP A 331 20.91 -27.29 31.81
C ASP A 331 20.63 -28.14 33.05
N ALA A 332 21.55 -28.13 34.01
CA ALA A 332 21.40 -28.88 35.27
C ALA A 332 20.23 -28.41 36.16
N GLU A 333 19.60 -27.28 35.81
CA GLU A 333 18.47 -26.68 36.51
C GLU A 333 17.14 -26.90 35.76
N GLY A 334 17.16 -27.59 34.62
CA GLY A 334 16.00 -27.90 33.80
C GLY A 334 15.55 -26.78 32.87
N LYS A 335 16.34 -25.69 32.73
CA LYS A 335 16.05 -24.61 31.78
C LYS A 335 16.61 -24.98 30.41
N LEU A 336 15.97 -24.51 29.34
CA LEU A 336 16.47 -24.67 27.98
C LEU A 336 17.89 -24.07 27.88
N GLN A 337 18.86 -24.82 27.35
CA GLN A 337 20.19 -24.25 27.09
C GLN A 337 20.04 -23.09 26.10
N VAL A 338 20.32 -21.87 26.58
CA VAL A 338 20.28 -20.65 25.75
C VAL A 338 21.26 -20.84 24.60
N PRO A 339 20.80 -20.88 23.34
CA PRO A 339 21.69 -21.01 22.20
C PRO A 339 22.59 -19.77 22.15
N ASN A 340 23.91 -19.98 22.11
CA ASN A 340 24.89 -18.90 22.13
C ASN A 340 24.97 -18.26 20.72
N VAL A 341 23.90 -17.58 20.32
CA VAL A 341 23.73 -16.97 18.99
C VAL A 341 24.67 -15.79 18.84
N ALA A 342 25.50 -15.82 17.80
CA ALA A 342 26.43 -14.74 17.56
C ALA A 342 25.69 -13.49 17.05
N ARG A 343 26.17 -12.30 17.39
CA ARG A 343 25.53 -11.02 17.03
C ARG A 343 25.21 -10.89 15.54
N HIS A 344 26.10 -11.38 14.68
CA HIS A 344 25.93 -11.39 13.23
C HIS A 344 24.85 -12.37 12.71
N GLU A 345 24.44 -13.36 13.51
CA GLU A 345 23.32 -14.25 13.22
C GLU A 345 22.00 -13.56 13.63
N LEU A 346 21.99 -12.89 14.79
CA LEU A 346 20.88 -12.04 15.22
C LEU A 346 20.57 -10.95 14.20
N ASP A 347 21.57 -10.21 13.71
CA ASP A 347 21.38 -9.18 12.67
C ASP A 347 20.79 -9.77 11.36
N LYS A 348 21.21 -10.98 10.96
CA LYS A 348 20.62 -11.70 9.81
C LYS A 348 19.16 -12.07 10.06
N THR A 349 18.82 -12.55 11.25
CA THR A 349 17.43 -12.86 11.62
C THR A 349 16.56 -11.59 11.63
N VAL A 350 17.05 -10.49 12.21
CA VAL A 350 16.36 -9.17 12.18
C VAL A 350 16.07 -8.75 10.75
N GLN A 351 17.06 -8.83 9.85
CA GLN A 351 16.89 -8.53 8.43
C GLN A 351 15.89 -9.48 7.76
N SER A 352 15.94 -10.79 8.03
CA SER A 352 15.03 -11.79 7.48
C SER A 352 13.58 -11.51 7.87
N VAL A 353 13.31 -11.22 9.15
CA VAL A 353 11.99 -10.84 9.67
C VAL A 353 11.51 -9.55 9.00
N ALA A 354 12.36 -8.52 8.93
CA ALA A 354 12.00 -7.24 8.29
C ALA A 354 11.73 -7.37 6.79
N ILE A 355 12.41 -8.28 6.08
CA ILE A 355 12.15 -8.59 4.67
C ILE A 355 10.81 -9.31 4.53
N GLY A 356 10.57 -10.37 5.31
CA GLY A 356 9.32 -11.15 5.26
C GLY A 356 8.08 -10.28 5.54
N LEU A 357 8.13 -9.47 6.60
CA LEU A 357 7.04 -8.57 6.96
C LEU A 357 6.80 -7.47 5.91
N ASN A 358 7.86 -6.86 5.36
CA ASN A 358 7.70 -5.89 4.27
C ASN A 358 7.19 -6.53 2.97
N GLN A 359 7.50 -7.80 2.70
CA GLN A 359 6.94 -8.53 1.57
C GLN A 359 5.47 -8.82 1.79
N ALA A 360 5.07 -9.36 2.95
CA ALA A 360 3.67 -9.60 3.29
C ALA A 360 2.82 -8.32 3.12
N ARG A 361 3.26 -7.19 3.70
CA ARG A 361 2.60 -5.87 3.58
C ARG A 361 2.40 -5.40 2.14
N LYS A 362 3.33 -5.70 1.23
CA LYS A 362 3.25 -5.30 -0.19
C LYS A 362 2.40 -6.24 -1.04
N LEU A 363 2.16 -7.45 -0.55
CA LEU A 363 1.52 -8.52 -1.30
C LEU A 363 0.03 -8.67 -0.93
N ASP A 364 -0.32 -8.65 0.36
CA ASP A 364 -1.71 -8.75 0.79
C ASP A 364 -1.99 -7.97 2.08
N GLU A 365 -2.91 -7.01 2.01
CA GLU A 365 -3.31 -6.17 3.12
C GLU A 365 -4.02 -6.95 4.24
N ARG A 366 -4.78 -8.01 3.91
CA ARG A 366 -5.51 -8.81 4.91
C ARG A 366 -4.53 -9.61 5.77
N VAL A 367 -3.53 -10.22 5.14
CA VAL A 367 -2.44 -10.93 5.83
C VAL A 367 -1.63 -9.97 6.72
N TRP A 368 -1.46 -8.72 6.29
CA TRP A 368 -0.84 -7.67 7.11
C TRP A 368 -1.71 -7.22 8.29
N LEU A 369 -3.03 -7.10 8.12
CA LEU A 369 -3.97 -6.76 9.19
C LEU A 369 -4.02 -7.84 10.29
N LEU A 370 -4.01 -9.12 9.91
CA LEU A 370 -3.88 -10.25 10.84
C LEU A 370 -2.57 -10.23 11.66
N PHE A 371 -1.51 -9.61 11.11
CA PHE A 371 -0.24 -9.39 11.81
C PHE A 371 -0.27 -8.12 12.68
N ALA A 372 -0.95 -7.06 12.26
CA ALA A 372 -1.08 -5.85 13.05
C ALA A 372 -1.96 -6.06 14.30
N ASP A 373 -2.97 -6.91 14.18
CA ASP A 373 -3.91 -7.26 15.25
C ASP A 373 -4.34 -8.74 15.13
N PRO A 374 -3.89 -9.63 16.04
CA PRO A 374 -4.29 -11.03 16.06
C PRO A 374 -5.79 -11.26 16.24
N GLU A 375 -6.52 -10.32 16.83
CA GLU A 375 -7.97 -10.39 17.04
C GLU A 375 -8.79 -9.78 15.88
N PHE A 376 -8.11 -9.22 14.86
CA PHE A 376 -8.74 -8.49 13.74
C PHE A 376 -9.89 -9.25 13.07
N GLU A 377 -11.05 -8.61 12.95
CA GLU A 377 -12.22 -9.20 12.28
C GLU A 377 -12.09 -9.08 10.76
N LEU A 378 -11.96 -10.22 10.06
CA LEU A 378 -11.92 -10.27 8.60
C LEU A 378 -13.34 -10.13 8.02
N ASP A 379 -13.55 -9.20 7.09
CA ASP A 379 -14.83 -9.01 6.39
C ASP A 379 -15.26 -10.25 5.57
N ASP A 380 -14.30 -10.99 4.99
CA ASP A 380 -14.54 -12.19 4.18
C ASP A 380 -13.38 -13.20 4.32
N PRO A 381 -13.42 -14.09 5.34
CA PRO A 381 -12.44 -15.15 5.54
C PRO A 381 -12.38 -16.14 4.37
N ARG A 382 -13.52 -16.41 3.72
CA ARG A 382 -13.62 -17.35 2.60
C ARG A 382 -12.81 -16.86 1.41
N LYS A 383 -12.97 -15.60 1.01
CA LYS A 383 -12.21 -15.03 -0.11
C LYS A 383 -10.71 -15.07 0.15
N LEU A 384 -10.28 -14.80 1.39
CA LEU A 384 -8.86 -14.95 1.77
C LEU A 384 -8.41 -16.41 1.63
N GLY A 385 -9.20 -17.40 2.05
CA GLY A 385 -8.89 -18.81 1.88
C GLY A 385 -8.79 -19.26 0.41
N GLU A 386 -9.72 -18.82 -0.44
CA GLU A 386 -9.69 -19.08 -1.89
C GLU A 386 -8.42 -18.51 -2.54
N ASP A 387 -8.04 -17.28 -2.16
CA ASP A 387 -6.78 -16.67 -2.60
C ASP A 387 -5.56 -17.45 -2.06
N LEU A 388 -5.55 -17.86 -0.79
CA LEU A 388 -4.42 -18.57 -0.14
C LEU A 388 -4.12 -19.95 -0.75
N VAL A 389 -5.13 -20.69 -1.21
CA VAL A 389 -4.94 -21.98 -1.89
C VAL A 389 -4.64 -21.80 -3.39
N THR A 390 -4.87 -20.62 -3.95
CA THR A 390 -4.54 -20.32 -5.36
C THR A 390 -3.04 -20.13 -5.53
N LEU A 391 -2.41 -21.01 -6.32
CA LEU A 391 -0.97 -20.96 -6.58
C LEU A 391 -0.55 -19.59 -7.12
N ASP A 392 0.60 -19.10 -6.68
CA ASP A 392 1.19 -17.82 -7.07
C ASP A 392 0.35 -16.56 -6.75
N SER A 393 -0.76 -16.68 -6.02
CA SER A 393 -1.55 -15.51 -5.60
C SER A 393 -0.75 -14.57 -4.68
N PRO A 394 -1.13 -13.28 -4.62
CA PRO A 394 -0.52 -12.35 -3.67
C PRO A 394 -0.68 -12.81 -2.21
N ALA A 395 -1.85 -13.36 -1.84
CA ALA A 395 -2.11 -13.90 -0.51
C ALA A 395 -1.21 -15.09 -0.17
N ALA A 396 -1.04 -16.07 -1.08
CA ALA A 396 -0.18 -17.24 -0.87
C ALA A 396 1.30 -16.84 -0.71
N LYS A 397 1.74 -15.82 -1.47
CA LYS A 397 3.08 -15.23 -1.34
C LYS A 397 3.25 -14.45 -0.03
N ALA A 398 2.23 -13.70 0.39
CA ALA A 398 2.22 -12.99 1.67
C ALA A 398 2.27 -13.97 2.87
N ALA A 399 1.49 -15.05 2.83
CA ALA A 399 1.51 -16.12 3.82
C ALA A 399 2.89 -16.79 3.92
N THR A 400 3.52 -17.06 2.77
CA THR A 400 4.89 -17.60 2.72
C THR A 400 5.91 -16.64 3.35
N ALA A 401 5.78 -15.33 3.08
CA ALA A 401 6.64 -14.30 3.67
C ALA A 401 6.42 -14.13 5.20
N MET A 402 5.16 -14.25 5.66
CA MET A 402 4.82 -14.28 7.09
C MET A 402 5.41 -15.52 7.78
N ARG A 403 5.34 -16.69 7.12
CA ARG A 403 5.91 -17.95 7.60
C ARG A 403 7.44 -17.86 7.77
N LEU A 404 8.14 -17.23 6.83
CA LEU A 404 9.59 -16.98 6.95
C LEU A 404 9.95 -16.13 8.18
N ALA A 405 9.12 -15.15 8.53
CA ALA A 405 9.30 -14.35 9.74
C ALA A 405 9.00 -15.18 11.01
N ALA A 406 7.87 -15.89 11.07
CA ALA A 406 7.47 -16.71 12.21
C ALA A 406 8.41 -17.90 12.47
N GLN A 407 9.09 -18.45 11.44
CA GLN A 407 10.10 -19.49 11.61
C GLN A 407 11.34 -19.05 12.42
N GLN A 408 11.54 -17.75 12.64
CA GLN A 408 12.65 -17.20 13.43
C GLN A 408 12.41 -17.25 14.96
N GLN A 409 11.32 -17.87 15.42
CA GLN A 409 10.93 -17.99 16.83
C GLN A 409 12.04 -18.53 17.76
N ARG A 410 13.03 -19.30 17.27
CA ARG A 410 14.18 -19.75 18.08
C ARG A 410 15.03 -18.62 18.65
N VAL A 411 14.95 -17.40 18.09
CA VAL A 411 15.67 -16.21 18.58
C VAL A 411 14.90 -15.48 19.69
N ARG A 412 13.60 -15.77 19.88
CA ARG A 412 12.75 -15.17 20.93
C ARG A 412 13.30 -15.40 22.33
N GLY A 413 13.57 -16.67 22.68
CA GLY A 413 14.04 -17.09 24.00
C GLY A 413 15.45 -16.63 24.40
N ILE A 414 16.14 -15.89 23.52
CA ILE A 414 17.47 -15.30 23.76
C ILE A 414 17.35 -13.80 24.11
N LEU A 415 16.22 -13.18 23.75
CA LEU A 415 15.99 -11.73 23.81
C LEU A 415 14.85 -11.35 24.76
N GLU A 416 14.50 -12.23 25.70
CA GLU A 416 13.43 -11.99 26.68
C GLU A 416 13.79 -10.85 27.63
N LEU A 417 13.36 -9.64 27.29
CA LEU A 417 13.36 -8.48 28.18
C LEU A 417 12.12 -8.51 29.09
N PRO A 418 12.22 -8.09 30.37
CA PRO A 418 11.09 -8.09 31.29
C PRO A 418 9.90 -7.27 30.77
N GLN A 419 8.72 -7.91 30.70
CA GLN A 419 7.46 -7.22 30.42
C GLN A 419 7.06 -6.34 31.60
N ASP A 420 7.39 -5.04 31.58
CA ASP A 420 6.78 -4.09 32.52
C ASP A 420 6.14 -2.86 31.84
N ARG A 421 4.81 -2.85 31.91
CA ARG A 421 3.89 -1.69 31.91
C ARG A 421 4.21 -0.52 30.98
N ARG A 422 3.92 -0.71 29.68
CA ARG A 422 3.17 0.25 28.80
C ARG A 422 3.04 -0.34 27.39
N MET A 423 2.10 -1.26 27.19
CA MET A 423 1.68 -1.75 25.87
C MET A 423 0.20 -1.46 25.57
N ASN A 424 -0.66 -1.46 26.59
CA ASN A 424 -2.08 -1.14 26.43
C ASN A 424 -2.23 0.34 26.02
N GLY A 425 -2.86 0.58 24.86
CA GLY A 425 -3.06 1.91 24.27
C GLY A 425 -1.97 2.40 23.32
N ARG A 426 -0.96 1.58 23.00
CA ARG A 426 0.03 1.87 21.94
C ARG A 426 -0.44 1.31 20.60
N ARG A 427 -0.21 2.04 19.50
CA ARG A 427 -0.57 1.61 18.14
C ARG A 427 0.52 0.71 17.55
N PHE A 428 0.30 -0.61 17.66
CA PHE A 428 1.24 -1.64 17.20
C PHE A 428 1.64 -1.45 15.74
N ASP A 429 0.68 -1.10 14.88
CA ASP A 429 0.86 -0.86 13.46
C ASP A 429 1.89 0.25 13.16
N LEU A 430 1.79 1.39 13.88
CA LEU A 430 2.73 2.51 13.74
C LEU A 430 4.12 2.17 14.28
N GLU A 431 4.22 1.30 15.28
CA GLU A 431 5.49 0.93 15.94
C GLU A 431 6.23 -0.17 15.18
N ALA A 432 5.50 -1.13 14.63
CA ALA A 432 6.01 -2.09 13.65
C ALA A 432 6.47 -1.36 12.38
N GLU A 433 5.74 -0.34 11.91
CA GLU A 433 6.18 0.51 10.79
C GLU A 433 7.44 1.31 11.13
N ALA A 434 7.52 1.96 12.30
CA ALA A 434 8.72 2.66 12.75
C ALA A 434 9.93 1.72 12.83
N TRP A 435 9.75 0.49 13.28
CA TRP A 435 10.79 -0.54 13.31
C TRP A 435 11.22 -0.97 11.90
N LEU A 436 10.27 -1.32 11.01
CA LEU A 436 10.57 -1.69 9.62
C LEU A 436 11.28 -0.56 8.87
N ASN A 437 10.87 0.68 9.07
CA ASN A 437 11.52 1.85 8.49
C ASN A 437 12.91 2.09 9.09
N THR A 438 13.12 1.77 10.37
CA THR A 438 14.47 1.83 10.98
C THR A 438 15.39 0.79 10.35
N VAL A 439 14.96 -0.47 10.24
CA VAL A 439 15.74 -1.56 9.62
C VAL A 439 15.99 -1.31 8.13
N ALA A 440 15.03 -0.73 7.41
CA ALA A 440 15.21 -0.40 5.99
C ALA A 440 16.20 0.77 5.75
N ASN A 441 16.32 1.70 6.69
CA ASN A 441 17.15 2.90 6.54
C ASN A 441 18.54 2.79 7.19
N TYR A 442 18.73 1.91 8.18
CA TYR A 442 20.01 1.74 8.87
C TYR A 442 20.79 0.50 8.41
N ARG A 443 22.07 0.70 8.05
CA ARG A 443 23.09 -0.35 7.92
C ARG A 443 23.86 -0.63 9.23
N ARG A 444 23.38 -0.15 10.37
CA ARG A 444 24.05 -0.31 11.68
C ARG A 444 23.47 -1.50 12.43
N GLU A 445 24.31 -2.10 13.28
CA GLU A 445 23.94 -3.17 14.20
C GLU A 445 22.75 -2.75 15.08
N TYR A 446 21.81 -3.66 15.34
CA TYR A 446 20.62 -3.34 16.12
C TYR A 446 20.94 -3.27 17.63
N ASP A 447 20.37 -2.28 18.33
CA ASP A 447 20.38 -2.20 19.80
C ASP A 447 19.05 -2.72 20.35
N ALA A 448 19.11 -3.86 21.05
CA ALA A 448 17.96 -4.53 21.63
C ALA A 448 17.20 -3.67 22.65
N ASP A 449 17.87 -2.72 23.30
CA ASP A 449 17.31 -1.86 24.35
C ASP A 449 16.72 -0.54 23.80
N SER A 450 16.47 -0.44 22.49
CA SER A 450 15.85 0.72 21.83
C SER A 450 14.38 0.94 22.26
N ARG A 451 14.17 1.48 23.47
CA ARG A 451 12.88 1.61 24.20
C ARG A 451 11.72 2.29 23.45
N GLN A 452 11.97 2.91 22.30
CA GLN A 452 10.96 3.54 21.46
C GLN A 452 10.34 2.60 20.43
N LEU A 453 11.05 1.54 20.03
CA LEU A 453 10.59 0.55 19.06
C LEU A 453 9.94 -0.66 19.75
N ILE A 454 9.18 -1.42 18.97
CA ILE A 454 8.69 -2.73 19.39
C ILE A 454 9.84 -3.76 19.42
N SER A 455 9.82 -4.65 20.40
CA SER A 455 10.86 -5.68 20.56
C SER A 455 10.69 -6.81 19.54
N LEU A 456 11.82 -7.38 19.09
CA LEU A 456 11.83 -8.51 18.15
C LEU A 456 11.02 -9.73 18.66
N PRO A 457 11.11 -10.16 19.94
CA PRO A 457 10.23 -11.18 20.51
C PRO A 457 8.74 -10.94 20.21
N LYS A 458 8.23 -9.73 20.47
CA LYS A 458 6.81 -9.41 20.25
C LYS A 458 6.44 -9.41 18.77
N MET A 459 7.35 -8.99 17.89
CA MET A 459 7.15 -9.09 16.43
C MET A 459 7.04 -10.54 15.96
N LEU A 460 7.84 -11.45 16.52
CA LEU A 460 7.77 -12.88 16.22
C LEU A 460 6.48 -13.51 16.74
N ASP A 461 6.01 -13.11 17.92
CA ASP A 461 4.75 -13.61 18.49
C ASP A 461 3.52 -13.20 17.67
N TYR A 462 3.46 -11.94 17.22
CA TYR A 462 2.38 -11.49 16.34
C TYR A 462 2.47 -12.14 14.95
N ALA A 463 3.67 -12.40 14.42
CA ALA A 463 3.84 -13.17 13.19
C ALA A 463 3.38 -14.63 13.33
N ALA A 464 3.59 -15.25 14.50
CA ALA A 464 3.07 -16.58 14.81
C ALA A 464 1.53 -16.56 14.92
N GLY A 465 0.95 -15.60 15.64
CA GLY A 465 -0.51 -15.42 15.74
C GLY A 465 -1.20 -15.23 14.39
N ALA A 466 -0.65 -14.36 13.53
CA ALA A 466 -1.12 -14.16 12.17
C ALA A 466 -1.05 -15.45 11.33
N LEU A 467 0.05 -16.19 11.45
CA LEU A 467 0.27 -17.43 10.71
C LEU A 467 -0.71 -18.53 11.14
N ILE A 468 -1.06 -18.65 12.43
CA ILE A 468 -2.10 -19.58 12.91
C ILE A 468 -3.42 -19.32 12.17
N ARG A 469 -3.89 -18.07 12.12
CA ARG A 469 -5.15 -17.72 11.43
C ARG A 469 -5.07 -17.94 9.93
N VAL A 470 -3.96 -17.59 9.29
CA VAL A 470 -3.73 -17.81 7.85
C VAL A 470 -3.73 -19.29 7.49
N GLU A 471 -3.03 -20.13 8.23
CA GLU A 471 -3.00 -21.58 7.97
C GLU A 471 -4.32 -22.25 8.34
N ALA A 472 -5.07 -21.77 9.34
CA ALA A 472 -6.41 -22.29 9.66
C ALA A 472 -7.42 -22.02 8.54
N ILE A 473 -7.48 -20.78 8.03
CA ILE A 473 -8.32 -20.39 6.89
C ILE A 473 -7.94 -21.20 5.65
N ARG A 474 -6.64 -21.39 5.39
CA ARG A 474 -6.15 -22.21 4.29
C ARG A 474 -6.53 -23.69 4.45
N ALA A 475 -6.27 -24.27 5.62
CA ALA A 475 -6.58 -25.66 5.94
C ALA A 475 -8.09 -25.93 5.83
N ALA A 476 -8.94 -24.99 6.22
CA ALA A 476 -10.39 -25.11 6.04
C ALA A 476 -10.80 -25.23 4.55
N VAL A 477 -10.20 -24.44 3.65
CA VAL A 477 -10.44 -24.58 2.20
C VAL A 477 -9.87 -25.88 1.65
N GLU A 478 -8.68 -26.31 2.08
CA GLU A 478 -8.09 -27.57 1.63
C GLU A 478 -8.92 -28.78 2.12
N VAL A 479 -9.30 -28.84 3.40
CA VAL A 479 -10.19 -29.89 3.95
C VAL A 479 -11.50 -29.96 3.18
N ALA A 480 -12.15 -28.83 2.91
CA ALA A 480 -13.42 -28.81 2.19
C ALA A 480 -13.29 -29.10 0.67
N ARG A 481 -12.07 -29.19 0.12
CA ARG A 481 -11.79 -29.67 -1.25
C ARG A 481 -11.37 -31.14 -1.29
N ASP A 482 -10.60 -31.58 -0.29
CA ASP A 482 -10.03 -32.93 -0.22
C ASP A 482 -11.05 -33.98 0.26
N THR A 483 -12.16 -33.55 0.87
CA THR A 483 -13.11 -34.41 1.60
C THR A 483 -14.44 -34.56 0.86
N GLU A 484 -14.83 -35.79 0.50
CA GLU A 484 -16.12 -36.07 -0.17
C GLU A 484 -17.31 -36.11 0.81
N SER A 485 -17.08 -36.42 2.10
CA SER A 485 -18.12 -36.51 3.13
C SER A 485 -18.30 -35.18 3.87
N ALA A 486 -19.50 -34.62 3.83
CA ALA A 486 -19.83 -33.40 4.59
C ALA A 486 -19.74 -33.58 6.12
N GLU A 487 -19.76 -34.82 6.63
CA GLU A 487 -19.64 -35.12 8.07
C GLU A 487 -18.17 -35.05 8.56
N GLU A 488 -17.20 -35.17 7.66
CA GLU A 488 -15.77 -35.09 7.96
C GLU A 488 -15.22 -33.65 7.87
N ILE A 489 -15.98 -32.73 7.24
CA ILE A 489 -15.67 -31.31 7.09
C ILE A 489 -15.92 -30.58 8.41
N THR A 490 -14.96 -30.69 9.34
CA THR A 490 -15.04 -30.13 10.70
C THR A 490 -13.89 -29.15 11.00
N VAL A 491 -14.13 -28.22 11.93
CA VAL A 491 -13.08 -27.32 12.44
C VAL A 491 -11.94 -28.13 13.05
N GLU A 492 -12.25 -29.20 13.80
CA GLU A 492 -11.25 -30.07 14.43
C GLU A 492 -10.24 -30.66 13.44
N VAL A 493 -10.68 -31.07 12.25
CA VAL A 493 -9.80 -31.59 11.19
C VAL A 493 -8.92 -30.48 10.60
N ALA A 494 -9.47 -29.27 10.40
CA ALA A 494 -8.66 -28.11 9.99
C ALA A 494 -7.62 -27.74 11.06
N THR A 495 -8.01 -27.75 12.33
CA THR A 495 -7.15 -27.46 13.48
C THR A 495 -6.02 -28.47 13.65
N GLN A 496 -6.30 -29.77 13.52
CA GLN A 496 -5.26 -30.81 13.49
C GLN A 496 -4.27 -30.60 12.33
N ARG A 497 -4.75 -30.21 11.14
CA ARG A 497 -3.92 -29.99 9.94
C ARG A 497 -2.96 -28.81 10.10
N TYR A 498 -3.40 -27.68 10.67
CA TYR A 498 -2.51 -26.52 10.87
C TYR A 498 -1.62 -26.64 12.12
N GLU A 499 -2.09 -27.19 13.25
CA GLU A 499 -1.27 -27.34 14.46
C GLU A 499 -0.10 -28.31 14.23
N LEU A 500 -0.28 -29.36 13.43
CA LEU A 500 0.82 -30.25 13.05
C LEU A 500 1.91 -29.50 12.26
N LEU A 501 1.51 -28.60 11.36
CA LEU A 501 2.42 -27.77 10.54
C LEU A 501 3.09 -26.65 11.34
N LEU A 502 2.44 -26.14 12.40
CA LEU A 502 2.90 -25.00 13.20
C LEU A 502 3.48 -25.37 14.58
N SER A 503 3.49 -26.64 14.97
CA SER A 503 3.91 -27.13 16.29
C SER A 503 5.22 -26.53 16.83
N ASP A 504 6.29 -26.47 16.03
CA ASP A 504 7.58 -25.86 16.41
C ASP A 504 7.48 -24.33 16.67
N ILE A 505 6.53 -23.65 16.02
CA ILE A 505 6.30 -22.20 16.13
C ILE A 505 5.38 -21.90 17.32
N THR A 506 4.27 -22.64 17.46
CA THR A 506 3.30 -22.46 18.57
C THR A 506 3.88 -22.85 19.92
N PHE A 507 4.85 -23.78 19.97
CA PHE A 507 5.57 -24.13 21.19
C PHE A 507 6.51 -23.02 21.69
N LEU A 508 7.09 -22.22 20.78
CA LEU A 508 8.08 -21.19 21.12
C LEU A 508 7.49 -19.78 21.30
N ALA A 509 6.32 -19.53 20.71
CA ALA A 509 5.62 -18.24 20.79
C ALA A 509 4.92 -17.99 22.14
N ASP A 510 4.56 -16.74 22.41
CA ASP A 510 3.78 -16.35 23.59
C ASP A 510 2.40 -17.02 23.62
N HIS A 511 2.14 -17.79 24.69
CA HIS A 511 0.89 -18.54 24.85
C HIS A 511 -0.36 -17.65 24.85
N GLY A 512 -0.31 -16.42 25.38
CA GLY A 512 -1.46 -15.52 25.39
C GLY A 512 -1.84 -15.06 23.99
N ILE A 513 -0.84 -14.76 23.14
CA ILE A 513 -1.06 -14.39 21.74
C ILE A 513 -1.51 -15.61 20.91
N VAL A 514 -0.91 -16.79 21.15
CA VAL A 514 -1.28 -18.04 20.48
C VAL A 514 -2.72 -18.44 20.81
N ASP A 515 -3.15 -18.40 22.07
CA ASP A 515 -4.49 -18.84 22.47
C ASP A 515 -5.58 -17.85 22.00
N ALA A 516 -5.30 -16.55 21.97
CA ALA A 516 -6.16 -15.55 21.34
C ALA A 516 -6.29 -15.78 19.83
N ALA A 517 -5.16 -16.04 19.15
CA ALA A 517 -5.14 -16.34 17.72
C ALA A 517 -5.89 -17.63 17.37
N ARG A 518 -5.78 -18.69 18.19
CA ARG A 518 -6.53 -19.96 18.05
C ARG A 518 -8.04 -19.74 18.14
N ALA A 519 -8.51 -19.06 19.18
CA ALA A 519 -9.94 -18.79 19.37
C ALA A 519 -10.56 -18.07 18.16
N ARG A 520 -9.80 -17.17 17.51
CA ARG A 520 -10.24 -16.50 16.28
C ARG A 520 -10.03 -17.35 15.02
N ALA A 521 -8.97 -18.14 14.95
CA ALA A 521 -8.70 -19.09 13.85
C ALA A 521 -9.82 -20.14 13.71
N ASP A 522 -10.31 -20.69 14.81
CA ASP A 522 -11.43 -21.64 14.80
C ASP A 522 -12.73 -20.99 14.29
N ALA A 523 -12.98 -19.71 14.64
CA ALA A 523 -14.14 -18.95 14.17
C ALA A 523 -14.04 -18.58 12.67
N ASP A 524 -12.85 -18.18 12.21
CA ASP A 524 -12.59 -17.91 10.79
C ASP A 524 -12.72 -19.21 9.98
N ALA A 525 -12.14 -20.33 10.45
CA ALA A 525 -12.25 -21.64 9.83
C ALA A 525 -13.71 -22.12 9.77
N ALA A 526 -14.47 -22.02 10.86
CA ALA A 526 -15.90 -22.33 10.88
C ALA A 526 -16.68 -21.54 9.80
N THR A 527 -16.36 -20.26 9.64
CA THR A 527 -16.97 -19.39 8.61
C THR A 527 -16.65 -19.87 7.19
N VAL A 528 -15.41 -20.29 6.94
CA VAL A 528 -14.98 -20.86 5.64
C VAL A 528 -15.70 -22.19 5.37
N LEU A 529 -15.66 -23.13 6.32
CA LEU A 529 -16.25 -24.46 6.17
C LEU A 529 -17.77 -24.36 5.94
N ALA A 530 -18.49 -23.56 6.72
CA ALA A 530 -19.92 -23.32 6.55
C ALA A 530 -20.26 -22.78 5.14
N ALA A 531 -19.42 -21.90 4.61
CA ALA A 531 -19.62 -21.34 3.27
C ALA A 531 -19.31 -22.33 2.13
N VAL A 532 -18.40 -23.30 2.32
CA VAL A 532 -18.18 -24.37 1.33
C VAL A 532 -19.29 -25.43 1.41
N VAL A 533 -19.73 -25.80 2.62
CA VAL A 533 -20.90 -26.70 2.81
C VAL A 533 -22.17 -26.09 2.19
N ALA A 534 -22.36 -24.77 2.33
CA ALA A 534 -23.44 -24.03 1.66
C ALA A 534 -23.36 -24.11 0.13
N ASP A 535 -22.18 -23.93 -0.48
CA ASP A 535 -22.00 -24.06 -1.92
C ASP A 535 -22.28 -25.50 -2.40
N ALA A 536 -21.74 -26.51 -1.73
CA ALA A 536 -21.98 -27.92 -2.04
C ALA A 536 -23.47 -28.32 -1.86
N TRP A 537 -24.21 -27.66 -0.98
CA TRP A 537 -25.66 -27.78 -0.88
C TRP A 537 -26.37 -27.12 -2.06
N ILE A 538 -26.00 -25.87 -2.39
CA ILE A 538 -26.54 -25.11 -3.54
C ILE A 538 -26.40 -25.90 -4.84
N GLU A 539 -25.23 -26.49 -5.10
CA GLU A 539 -25.01 -27.29 -6.31
C GLU A 539 -25.87 -28.56 -6.33
N ARG A 540 -25.93 -29.32 -5.22
CA ARG A 540 -26.82 -30.50 -5.12
C ARG A 540 -28.29 -30.16 -5.39
N VAL A 541 -28.79 -29.07 -4.80
CA VAL A 541 -30.17 -28.60 -5.02
C VAL A 541 -30.39 -28.17 -6.47
N CYS A 542 -29.45 -27.44 -7.07
CA CYS A 542 -29.58 -26.97 -8.46
C CYS A 542 -29.53 -28.13 -9.46
N THR A 543 -28.62 -29.10 -9.27
CA THR A 543 -28.51 -30.28 -10.14
C THR A 543 -29.76 -31.13 -10.05
N ALA A 544 -30.21 -31.51 -8.85
CA ALA A 544 -31.45 -32.30 -8.68
C ALA A 544 -32.69 -31.60 -9.26
N ALA A 545 -32.78 -30.27 -9.14
CA ALA A 545 -33.85 -29.47 -9.72
C ALA A 545 -33.83 -29.43 -11.26
N LEU A 546 -32.63 -29.34 -11.86
CA LEU A 546 -32.44 -29.34 -13.31
C LEU A 546 -32.63 -30.74 -13.91
N ASP A 547 -32.15 -31.79 -13.24
CA ASP A 547 -32.36 -33.19 -13.64
C ASP A 547 -33.85 -33.52 -13.65
N TRP A 548 -34.58 -33.16 -12.58
CA TRP A 548 -36.03 -33.33 -12.53
C TRP A 548 -36.73 -32.57 -13.67
N ALA A 549 -36.36 -31.30 -13.92
CA ALA A 549 -36.89 -30.56 -15.07
C ALA A 549 -36.56 -31.23 -16.42
N GLY A 550 -35.40 -31.88 -16.54
CA GLY A 550 -35.05 -32.74 -17.67
C GLY A 550 -36.00 -33.94 -17.83
N THR A 551 -36.39 -34.60 -16.74
CA THR A 551 -37.38 -35.69 -16.80
C THR A 551 -38.76 -35.22 -17.28
N VAL A 552 -39.21 -34.02 -16.91
CA VAL A 552 -40.47 -33.42 -17.40
C VAL A 552 -40.45 -33.25 -18.92
N ILE A 553 -39.31 -32.82 -19.47
CA ILE A 553 -39.10 -32.67 -20.93
C ILE A 553 -39.07 -34.04 -21.61
N ALA A 554 -38.30 -35.01 -21.07
CA ALA A 554 -38.16 -36.35 -21.62
C ALA A 554 -39.49 -37.14 -21.62
N ALA A 555 -40.33 -36.96 -20.59
CA ALA A 555 -41.68 -37.51 -20.54
C ALA A 555 -42.66 -36.83 -21.54
N GLY A 556 -42.25 -35.71 -22.16
CA GLY A 556 -43.09 -34.95 -23.09
C GLY A 556 -44.27 -34.26 -22.42
N ALA A 557 -44.18 -33.95 -21.11
CA ALA A 557 -45.24 -33.27 -20.36
C ALA A 557 -45.41 -31.79 -20.77
N CYS A 558 -44.38 -31.17 -21.35
CA CYS A 558 -44.37 -29.80 -21.86
C CYS A 558 -45.26 -29.54 -23.11
N LYS A 559 -46.27 -30.39 -23.37
CA LYS A 559 -47.21 -30.25 -24.50
C LYS A 559 -48.38 -29.31 -24.19
N SER A 560 -48.85 -29.28 -22.93
CA SER A 560 -49.89 -28.37 -22.45
C SER A 560 -49.73 -28.11 -20.95
N VAL A 561 -50.40 -27.08 -20.43
CA VAL A 561 -50.33 -26.72 -19.00
C VAL A 561 -51.04 -27.78 -18.13
N GLU A 562 -52.08 -28.44 -18.64
CA GLU A 562 -52.78 -29.52 -17.93
C GLU A 562 -51.91 -30.77 -17.84
N ALA A 563 -51.24 -31.17 -18.92
CA ALA A 563 -50.31 -32.29 -18.93
C ALA A 563 -49.11 -32.05 -17.98
N LEU A 564 -48.61 -30.81 -17.95
CA LEU A 564 -47.56 -30.38 -17.03
C LEU A 564 -48.00 -30.47 -15.56
N LYS A 565 -49.20 -29.96 -15.22
CA LYS A 565 -49.74 -30.02 -13.85
C LYS A 565 -50.01 -31.46 -13.41
N ALA A 566 -50.59 -32.30 -14.28
CA ALA A 566 -50.78 -33.72 -14.01
C ALA A 566 -49.45 -34.48 -13.81
N PHE A 567 -48.36 -34.04 -14.46
CA PHE A 567 -47.02 -34.56 -14.19
C PHE A 567 -46.53 -34.15 -12.80
N PHE A 568 -46.75 -32.91 -12.36
CA PHE A 568 -46.36 -32.45 -11.02
C PHE A 568 -47.07 -33.23 -9.91
N ASP A 569 -48.37 -33.51 -10.08
CA ASP A 569 -49.16 -34.27 -9.11
C ASP A 569 -48.74 -35.74 -9.03
N SER A 570 -48.27 -36.33 -10.14
CA SER A 570 -47.86 -37.73 -10.20
C SER A 570 -46.38 -37.97 -9.91
N ASN A 571 -45.52 -36.98 -10.15
CA ASN A 571 -44.06 -37.05 -10.01
C ASN A 571 -43.51 -35.77 -9.34
N PRO A 572 -43.89 -35.48 -8.07
CA PRO A 572 -43.51 -34.25 -7.40
C PRO A 572 -41.99 -34.13 -7.24
N ILE A 573 -41.46 -32.94 -7.48
CA ILE A 573 -40.05 -32.64 -7.26
C ILE A 573 -39.69 -32.86 -5.78
N THR A 574 -38.79 -33.81 -5.54
CA THR A 574 -38.34 -34.19 -4.20
C THR A 574 -36.90 -33.75 -4.02
N LEU A 575 -36.70 -32.71 -3.21
CA LEU A 575 -35.38 -32.20 -2.84
C LEU A 575 -35.08 -32.60 -1.38
N ALA A 576 -33.81 -32.81 -1.06
CA ALA A 576 -33.40 -33.08 0.31
C ALA A 576 -33.77 -31.90 1.22
N ALA A 577 -34.22 -32.19 2.44
CA ALA A 577 -34.55 -31.16 3.41
C ALA A 577 -33.28 -30.39 3.84
N PRO A 578 -33.34 -29.06 4.01
CA PRO A 578 -32.20 -28.31 4.52
C PRO A 578 -31.86 -28.78 5.94
N GLY A 579 -30.59 -28.64 6.32
CA GLY A 579 -30.16 -28.81 7.71
C GLY A 579 -30.69 -27.70 8.62
N GLU A 580 -30.21 -27.66 9.85
CA GLU A 580 -30.58 -26.62 10.81
C GLU A 580 -30.12 -25.21 10.34
N GLY A 581 -31.00 -24.22 10.47
CA GLY A 581 -30.71 -22.81 10.17
C GLY A 581 -31.95 -21.99 9.82
N ASP A 582 -31.75 -20.70 9.58
CA ASP A 582 -32.84 -19.78 9.22
C ASP A 582 -33.29 -19.99 7.77
N ALA A 583 -34.58 -20.26 7.56
CA ALA A 583 -35.18 -20.40 6.23
C ALA A 583 -35.12 -19.10 5.42
N ALA A 584 -35.08 -19.21 4.09
CA ALA A 584 -35.03 -18.08 3.14
C ALA A 584 -36.19 -17.05 3.22
N GLY A 585 -37.23 -17.31 4.02
CA GLY A 585 -38.42 -16.47 4.12
C GLY A 585 -39.42 -16.69 2.98
N ALA A 586 -40.29 -15.71 2.74
CA ALA A 586 -41.32 -15.79 1.70
C ALA A 586 -40.72 -15.83 0.28
N PHE A 587 -41.36 -16.54 -0.64
CA PHE A 587 -40.94 -16.59 -2.04
C PHE A 587 -41.14 -15.21 -2.72
N PRO A 588 -40.13 -14.64 -3.40
CA PRO A 588 -40.25 -13.31 -3.99
C PRO A 588 -41.18 -13.24 -5.20
N ASP A 589 -42.09 -12.26 -5.22
CA ASP A 589 -43.00 -12.00 -6.34
C ASP A 589 -42.26 -11.77 -7.68
N ALA A 590 -41.06 -11.16 -7.63
CA ALA A 590 -40.23 -10.94 -8.81
C ALA A 590 -39.77 -12.24 -9.50
N LEU A 591 -39.64 -13.35 -8.76
CA LEU A 591 -39.34 -14.68 -9.33
C LEU A 591 -40.61 -15.43 -9.77
N ALA A 592 -41.77 -15.03 -9.23
CA ALA A 592 -43.08 -15.53 -9.66
C ALA A 592 -43.61 -14.83 -10.94
N ALA A 593 -43.06 -13.67 -11.29
CA ALA A 593 -43.50 -12.85 -12.41
C ALA A 593 -43.43 -13.59 -13.76
N ASP A 594 -44.38 -13.26 -14.64
CA ASP A 594 -44.41 -13.73 -16.03
C ASP A 594 -43.20 -13.18 -16.81
N THR A 595 -42.42 -14.08 -17.41
CA THR A 595 -41.26 -13.72 -18.26
C THR A 595 -41.64 -13.52 -19.72
N ALA A 596 -42.91 -13.75 -20.05
CA ALA A 596 -43.47 -13.73 -21.39
C ALA A 596 -42.70 -14.66 -22.37
N LEU A 597 -42.21 -15.77 -21.82
CA LEU A 597 -41.65 -16.94 -22.51
C LEU A 597 -42.71 -18.00 -22.81
N GLY A 598 -43.87 -17.93 -22.15
CA GLY A 598 -45.06 -18.73 -22.42
C GLY A 598 -45.41 -19.62 -21.24
N GLU A 599 -46.71 -19.78 -21.00
CA GLU A 599 -47.29 -20.37 -19.78
C GLU A 599 -46.67 -21.69 -19.33
N ILE A 600 -46.22 -22.55 -20.26
CA ILE A 600 -45.56 -23.83 -19.96
C ILE A 600 -44.18 -23.60 -19.30
N VAL A 601 -43.37 -22.68 -19.83
CA VAL A 601 -42.06 -22.32 -19.27
C VAL A 601 -42.23 -21.60 -17.94
N ASP A 602 -43.17 -20.65 -17.87
CA ASP A 602 -43.46 -19.89 -16.65
C ASP A 602 -43.98 -20.80 -15.52
N THR A 603 -44.91 -21.72 -15.82
CA THR A 603 -45.45 -22.69 -14.84
C THR A 603 -44.36 -23.63 -14.31
N LEU A 604 -43.51 -24.18 -15.20
CA LEU A 604 -42.43 -25.09 -14.79
C LEU A 604 -41.32 -24.36 -14.02
N ARG A 605 -40.89 -23.18 -14.47
CA ARG A 605 -39.92 -22.34 -13.76
C ARG A 605 -40.40 -22.08 -12.33
N VAL A 606 -41.61 -21.54 -12.18
CA VAL A 606 -42.12 -21.14 -10.85
C VAL A 606 -42.26 -22.34 -9.92
N HIS A 607 -42.70 -23.50 -10.42
CA HIS A 607 -42.77 -24.73 -9.61
C HIS A 607 -41.39 -25.16 -9.10
N VAL A 608 -40.38 -25.22 -9.98
CA VAL A 608 -39.01 -25.62 -9.61
C VAL A 608 -38.36 -24.59 -8.67
N LEU A 609 -38.50 -23.29 -8.95
CA LEU A 609 -37.96 -22.23 -8.09
C LEU A 609 -38.61 -22.23 -6.70
N GLN A 610 -39.92 -22.46 -6.59
CA GLN A 610 -40.61 -22.57 -5.30
C GLN A 610 -40.19 -23.81 -4.51
N ALA A 611 -39.94 -24.94 -5.18
CA ALA A 611 -39.42 -26.14 -4.54
C ALA A 611 -37.99 -25.92 -4.01
N ALA A 612 -37.10 -25.36 -4.84
CA ALA A 612 -35.75 -25.01 -4.44
C ALA A 612 -35.74 -24.00 -3.28
N TRP A 613 -36.57 -22.95 -3.32
CA TRP A 613 -36.65 -21.93 -2.28
C TRP A 613 -36.97 -22.50 -0.89
N LYS A 614 -37.83 -23.52 -0.81
CA LYS A 614 -38.18 -24.19 0.46
C LYS A 614 -37.01 -24.94 1.10
N VAL A 615 -35.97 -25.28 0.34
CA VAL A 615 -34.77 -25.98 0.81
C VAL A 615 -33.51 -25.10 0.85
N LEU A 616 -33.71 -23.77 0.76
CA LEU A 616 -32.64 -22.79 0.92
C LEU A 616 -32.73 -22.07 2.28
N LEU A 617 -31.58 -21.94 2.92
CA LEU A 617 -31.37 -21.20 4.16
C LEU A 617 -30.80 -19.82 3.83
N SER A 618 -30.82 -18.90 4.80
CA SER A 618 -30.25 -17.55 4.69
C SER A 618 -28.79 -17.57 4.19
N GLN A 619 -27.96 -18.47 4.75
CA GLN A 619 -26.57 -18.70 4.38
C GLN A 619 -26.38 -19.14 2.91
N HIS A 620 -27.40 -19.77 2.29
CA HIS A 620 -27.36 -20.21 0.89
C HIS A 620 -27.63 -19.08 -0.13
N ARG A 621 -27.68 -17.81 0.33
CA ARG A 621 -27.91 -16.60 -0.48
C ARG A 621 -29.09 -16.78 -1.45
N PRO A 622 -30.30 -17.06 -0.94
CA PRO A 622 -31.38 -17.69 -1.70
C PRO A 622 -31.80 -16.94 -2.97
N LEU A 623 -31.77 -15.60 -2.96
CA LEU A 623 -32.03 -14.77 -4.16
C LEU A 623 -31.01 -15.00 -5.28
N ALA A 624 -29.71 -15.03 -4.95
CA ALA A 624 -28.64 -15.23 -5.92
C ALA A 624 -28.68 -16.66 -6.48
N THR A 625 -28.91 -17.64 -5.61
CA THR A 625 -29.06 -19.06 -5.97
C THR A 625 -30.28 -19.29 -6.87
N ALA A 626 -31.44 -18.73 -6.52
CA ALA A 626 -32.65 -18.82 -7.35
C ALA A 626 -32.48 -18.13 -8.71
N GLY A 627 -31.76 -17.00 -8.78
CA GLY A 627 -31.41 -16.35 -10.05
C GLY A 627 -30.49 -17.19 -10.94
N LYS A 628 -29.48 -17.87 -10.36
CA LYS A 628 -28.62 -18.84 -11.08
C LYS A 628 -29.46 -20.01 -11.62
N LEU A 629 -30.39 -20.53 -10.81
CA LEU A 629 -31.28 -21.62 -11.20
C LEU A 629 -32.29 -21.21 -12.29
N ASP A 630 -32.89 -20.02 -12.21
CA ASP A 630 -33.77 -19.47 -13.26
C ASP A 630 -33.04 -19.40 -14.62
N LEU A 631 -31.84 -18.81 -14.65
CA LEU A 631 -31.05 -18.73 -15.88
C LEU A 631 -30.77 -20.11 -16.50
N ASN A 632 -30.47 -21.11 -15.68
CA ASN A 632 -30.25 -22.49 -16.12
C ASN A 632 -31.56 -23.17 -16.59
N LEU A 633 -32.68 -22.92 -15.92
CA LEU A 633 -34.01 -23.39 -16.35
C LEU A 633 -34.41 -22.78 -17.70
N ARG A 634 -34.18 -21.48 -17.92
CA ARG A 634 -34.41 -20.84 -19.24
C ARG A 634 -33.54 -21.44 -20.34
N ARG A 635 -32.27 -21.74 -20.04
CA ARG A 635 -31.36 -22.43 -20.96
C ARG A 635 -31.87 -23.82 -21.35
N LEU A 636 -32.34 -24.60 -20.37
CA LEU A 636 -32.89 -25.94 -20.56
C LEU A 636 -34.24 -25.92 -21.31
N LEU A 637 -35.10 -24.94 -21.00
CA LEU A 637 -36.47 -24.85 -21.52
C LEU A 637 -36.59 -24.04 -22.82
N ARG A 638 -35.49 -23.52 -23.38
CA ARG A 638 -35.48 -22.65 -24.57
C ARG A 638 -36.29 -23.23 -25.75
N ALA A 639 -36.24 -24.54 -25.98
CA ALA A 639 -36.96 -25.21 -27.07
C ALA A 639 -38.49 -25.28 -26.86
N GLN A 640 -38.97 -25.11 -25.62
CA GLN A 640 -40.38 -25.11 -25.26
C GLN A 640 -40.99 -23.69 -25.21
N ALA A 641 -40.15 -22.64 -25.31
CA ALA A 641 -40.59 -21.25 -25.26
C ALA A 641 -41.50 -20.86 -26.44
N ARG A 642 -42.53 -20.07 -26.12
CA ARG A 642 -43.53 -19.51 -27.03
C ARG A 642 -43.58 -17.99 -26.86
N ILE A 643 -42.65 -17.32 -27.52
CA ILE A 643 -42.42 -15.89 -27.37
C ILE A 643 -43.33 -15.11 -28.34
N THR A 644 -43.94 -14.02 -27.87
CA THR A 644 -44.73 -13.12 -28.73
C THR A 644 -43.84 -12.55 -29.85
N THR A 645 -44.16 -12.87 -31.11
CA THR A 645 -43.34 -12.44 -32.24
C THR A 645 -43.51 -10.95 -32.53
N ARG A 646 -42.40 -10.25 -32.81
CA ARG A 646 -42.36 -8.94 -33.46
C ARG A 646 -42.03 -9.16 -34.94
N ARG A 647 -42.71 -8.47 -35.86
CA ARG A 647 -42.47 -8.58 -37.30
C ARG A 647 -41.56 -7.46 -37.78
N GLU A 648 -40.36 -7.80 -38.22
CA GLU A 648 -39.36 -6.83 -38.69
C GLU A 648 -38.83 -7.19 -40.08
N ARG A 649 -38.50 -6.17 -40.88
CA ARG A 649 -38.02 -6.35 -42.26
C ARG A 649 -36.51 -6.54 -42.28
N HIS A 650 -36.01 -7.48 -43.07
CA HIS A 650 -34.56 -7.66 -43.24
C HIS A 650 -33.98 -6.76 -44.32
N GLN A 651 -32.71 -6.39 -44.18
CA GLN A 651 -32.01 -5.51 -45.13
C GLN A 651 -31.83 -6.14 -46.52
N LYS A 652 -31.53 -7.44 -46.62
CA LYS A 652 -31.33 -8.14 -47.91
C LYS A 652 -32.64 -8.30 -48.68
N ASN A 653 -33.74 -8.64 -48.01
CA ASN A 653 -35.06 -8.79 -48.61
C ASN A 653 -36.15 -7.98 -47.87
N PRO A 654 -36.28 -6.66 -48.15
CA PRO A 654 -37.25 -5.79 -47.49
C PRO A 654 -38.72 -6.14 -47.72
N ARG A 655 -39.04 -7.02 -48.70
CA ARG A 655 -40.41 -7.47 -48.98
C ARG A 655 -40.91 -8.48 -47.93
N ILE A 656 -40.02 -9.17 -47.22
CA ILE A 656 -40.36 -10.19 -46.23
C ILE A 656 -40.19 -9.63 -44.80
N ALA A 657 -41.17 -9.90 -43.93
CA ALA A 657 -41.14 -9.54 -42.51
C ALA A 657 -40.94 -10.80 -41.65
N LEU A 658 -39.73 -10.94 -41.11
CA LEU A 658 -39.34 -12.07 -40.26
C LEU A 658 -40.01 -11.94 -38.88
N PRO A 659 -40.53 -13.03 -38.30
CA PRO A 659 -40.88 -13.07 -36.88
C PRO A 659 -39.59 -13.14 -36.07
N VAL A 660 -39.40 -12.19 -35.16
CA VAL A 660 -38.24 -12.11 -34.27
C VAL A 660 -38.65 -11.74 -32.84
N ALA A 661 -37.77 -11.97 -31.87
CA ALA A 661 -37.86 -11.40 -30.53
C ALA A 661 -36.48 -10.93 -30.07
N SER A 662 -36.45 -9.99 -29.11
CA SER A 662 -35.19 -9.55 -28.50
C SER A 662 -34.56 -10.67 -27.67
N LEU A 663 -33.23 -10.73 -27.69
CA LEU A 663 -32.42 -11.73 -27.01
C LEU A 663 -32.41 -11.49 -25.48
N GLU A 664 -32.62 -10.25 -25.02
CA GLU A 664 -32.98 -9.93 -23.62
C GLU A 664 -34.18 -10.75 -23.15
N ARG A 665 -35.23 -10.86 -23.96
CA ARG A 665 -36.47 -11.57 -23.56
C ARG A 665 -36.26 -13.07 -23.40
N LEU A 666 -35.37 -13.67 -24.20
CA LEU A 666 -34.98 -15.07 -24.05
C LEU A 666 -34.08 -15.29 -22.82
N SER A 667 -33.07 -14.44 -22.66
CA SER A 667 -31.99 -14.62 -21.69
C SER A 667 -32.27 -14.06 -20.30
N GLY A 668 -33.18 -13.10 -20.17
CA GLY A 668 -33.32 -12.23 -18.99
C GLY A 668 -32.23 -11.15 -18.87
N ASN A 669 -31.33 -11.02 -19.86
CA ASN A 669 -30.19 -10.11 -19.80
C ASN A 669 -30.45 -8.79 -20.57
N ALA A 670 -30.65 -7.70 -19.84
CA ALA A 670 -30.86 -6.36 -20.41
C ALA A 670 -29.69 -5.83 -21.28
N ALA A 671 -28.48 -6.40 -21.12
CA ALA A 671 -27.34 -6.07 -21.98
C ALA A 671 -27.48 -6.60 -23.42
N LEU A 672 -28.47 -7.45 -23.71
CA LEU A 672 -28.67 -8.09 -25.01
C LEU A 672 -29.97 -7.63 -25.72
N LYS A 673 -30.54 -6.50 -25.27
CA LYS A 673 -31.83 -5.96 -25.73
C LYS A 673 -31.85 -5.60 -27.22
N ASP A 674 -30.71 -5.14 -27.75
CA ASP A 674 -30.57 -4.62 -29.11
C ASP A 674 -30.26 -5.73 -30.14
N LEU A 675 -30.02 -6.96 -29.66
CA LEU A 675 -29.91 -8.19 -30.44
C LEU A 675 -31.26 -8.92 -30.50
N PHE A 676 -31.53 -9.56 -31.64
CA PHE A 676 -32.78 -10.24 -31.95
C PHE A 676 -32.53 -11.64 -32.49
N VAL A 677 -33.43 -12.57 -32.19
CA VAL A 677 -33.39 -13.98 -32.63
C VAL A 677 -34.58 -14.30 -33.52
N ARG A 678 -34.41 -15.23 -34.47
CA ARG A 678 -35.50 -15.68 -35.36
C ARG A 678 -36.48 -16.59 -34.63
N LEU A 679 -37.76 -16.38 -34.89
CA LEU A 679 -38.85 -17.23 -34.42
C LEU A 679 -39.61 -17.85 -35.60
N THR A 680 -40.36 -18.92 -35.33
CA THR A 680 -41.44 -19.38 -36.21
C THR A 680 -42.64 -18.43 -36.13
N THR A 681 -43.64 -18.62 -36.99
CA THR A 681 -44.93 -17.89 -36.90
C THR A 681 -45.61 -18.06 -35.54
N ASP A 682 -45.39 -19.21 -34.90
CA ASP A 682 -46.05 -19.67 -33.68
C ASP A 682 -45.19 -19.42 -32.43
N GLY A 683 -44.22 -18.50 -32.53
CA GLY A 683 -43.39 -18.02 -31.42
C GLY A 683 -42.33 -19.00 -30.89
N LYS A 684 -42.09 -20.14 -31.55
CA LYS A 684 -40.94 -21.00 -31.20
C LYS A 684 -39.64 -20.35 -31.67
N LEU A 685 -38.53 -20.61 -30.97
CA LEU A 685 -37.20 -20.36 -31.54
C LEU A 685 -37.03 -21.16 -32.84
N LEU A 686 -36.50 -20.52 -33.88
CA LEU A 686 -36.11 -21.19 -35.11
C LEU A 686 -34.64 -21.61 -34.99
N PHE A 687 -34.43 -22.90 -34.74
CA PHE A 687 -33.13 -23.55 -34.87
C PHE A 687 -32.86 -23.88 -36.34
N LEU A 688 -31.59 -23.99 -36.69
CA LEU A 688 -31.15 -24.12 -38.09
C LEU A 688 -30.98 -25.58 -38.50
N GLU A 689 -31.47 -25.94 -39.68
CA GLU A 689 -31.46 -27.32 -40.19
C GLU A 689 -30.06 -27.84 -40.55
N ASP A 690 -29.15 -26.95 -40.96
CA ASP A 690 -27.76 -27.30 -41.34
C ASP A 690 -26.84 -27.60 -40.13
N TYR A 691 -27.30 -27.34 -38.89
CA TYR A 691 -26.57 -27.68 -37.67
C TYR A 691 -27.26 -28.87 -37.01
N GLU A 692 -26.67 -30.06 -37.15
CA GLU A 692 -27.29 -31.36 -36.85
C GLU A 692 -27.81 -31.51 -35.40
N ASP A 693 -27.34 -30.69 -34.47
CA ASP A 693 -27.74 -30.69 -33.06
C ASP A 693 -28.90 -29.72 -32.73
N GLY A 694 -29.29 -28.85 -33.65
CA GLY A 694 -30.28 -27.81 -33.43
C GLY A 694 -29.89 -26.78 -32.35
N SER A 695 -28.60 -26.59 -32.05
CA SER A 695 -28.15 -25.63 -31.00
C SER A 695 -28.02 -24.20 -31.51
N PHE A 696 -27.83 -24.00 -32.81
CA PHE A 696 -27.51 -22.69 -33.38
C PHE A 696 -28.77 -21.92 -33.79
N ILE A 697 -28.74 -20.60 -33.56
CA ILE A 697 -29.79 -19.66 -33.96
C ILE A 697 -29.21 -18.46 -34.72
N ASP A 698 -30.00 -17.92 -35.67
CA ASP A 698 -29.68 -16.66 -36.34
C ASP A 698 -29.80 -15.46 -35.36
N VAL A 699 -28.77 -14.61 -35.31
CA VAL A 699 -28.75 -13.36 -34.54
C VAL A 699 -28.80 -12.16 -35.49
N PHE A 700 -29.65 -11.18 -35.16
CA PHE A 700 -29.80 -9.93 -35.90
C PHE A 700 -29.60 -8.72 -34.99
N ALA A 701 -29.11 -7.62 -35.55
CA ALA A 701 -29.14 -6.30 -34.92
C ALA A 701 -30.11 -5.39 -35.68
N LEU A 702 -30.87 -4.58 -34.95
CA LEU A 702 -31.82 -3.64 -35.56
C LEU A 702 -31.10 -2.33 -35.89
N ARG A 703 -30.88 -2.06 -37.19
CA ARG A 703 -30.18 -0.85 -37.66
C ARG A 703 -31.18 0.20 -38.13
N ALA A 704 -31.02 1.44 -37.65
CA ALA A 704 -31.77 2.59 -38.14
C ALA A 704 -31.48 2.85 -39.64
N ASN A 705 -32.52 3.20 -40.39
CA ASN A 705 -32.42 3.44 -41.83
C ASN A 705 -31.75 4.81 -42.12
N GLN A 706 -30.43 4.87 -42.01
CA GLN A 706 -29.65 6.11 -42.24
C GLN A 706 -29.64 6.60 -43.70
N LYS A 707 -30.26 5.88 -44.66
CA LYS A 707 -30.17 6.18 -46.08
C LYS A 707 -31.48 6.71 -46.69
N ARG A 708 -31.64 8.04 -46.61
CA ARG A 708 -32.35 8.84 -47.63
C ARG A 708 -31.90 8.49 -49.07
N GLN A 709 -30.71 7.91 -49.25
CA GLN A 709 -30.18 7.41 -50.53
C GLN A 709 -30.91 6.17 -51.09
N MET A 710 -31.64 5.39 -50.30
CA MET A 710 -32.44 4.27 -50.85
C MET A 710 -33.60 4.76 -51.74
N HIS A 711 -34.12 5.97 -51.49
CA HIS A 711 -35.15 6.58 -52.34
C HIS A 711 -34.67 6.89 -53.77
N ALA A 712 -33.36 7.03 -54.01
CA ALA A 712 -32.83 7.22 -55.36
C ALA A 712 -32.89 5.91 -56.17
N ARG A 713 -32.27 4.83 -55.65
CA ARG A 713 -32.28 3.51 -56.31
C ARG A 713 -33.65 2.84 -56.34
N ALA A 714 -34.52 3.12 -55.36
CA ALA A 714 -35.91 2.67 -55.40
C ALA A 714 -36.74 3.43 -56.46
N ARG A 715 -36.48 4.73 -56.69
CA ARG A 715 -37.09 5.49 -57.80
C ARG A 715 -36.60 5.04 -59.17
N GLU A 716 -35.35 4.60 -59.29
CA GLU A 716 -34.87 3.97 -60.54
C GLU A 716 -35.56 2.63 -60.77
N ARG A 717 -35.54 1.70 -59.80
CA ARG A 717 -36.17 0.38 -59.98
C ARG A 717 -37.69 0.41 -60.12
N ALA A 718 -38.38 1.35 -59.49
CA ALA A 718 -39.83 1.52 -59.64
C ALA A 718 -40.23 2.23 -60.96
N ARG A 719 -39.27 2.68 -61.78
CA ARG A 719 -39.54 3.08 -63.18
C ARG A 719 -39.55 1.89 -64.14
N ASP A 720 -38.83 0.82 -63.80
CA ASP A 720 -38.62 -0.33 -64.69
C ASP A 720 -39.64 -1.47 -64.44
N ASP A 721 -40.11 -1.65 -63.20
CA ASP A 721 -41.14 -2.65 -62.85
C ASP A 721 -42.41 -2.02 -62.25
N GLN A 722 -43.58 -2.38 -62.80
CA GLN A 722 -44.91 -1.99 -62.26
C GLN A 722 -45.28 -2.73 -60.97
N THR A 723 -44.50 -2.54 -59.90
CA THR A 723 -44.89 -2.96 -58.53
C THR A 723 -44.86 -1.77 -57.58
N GLY A 724 -45.92 -1.66 -56.77
CA GLY A 724 -46.30 -0.42 -56.07
C GLY A 724 -45.27 0.13 -55.07
N GLU A 725 -45.49 1.40 -54.68
CA GLU A 725 -44.59 2.17 -53.82
C GLU A 725 -44.16 1.42 -52.55
N LEU A 726 -42.85 1.20 -52.42
CA LEU A 726 -42.24 0.70 -51.20
C LEU A 726 -42.26 1.80 -50.13
N GLN A 727 -43.24 1.76 -49.21
CA GLN A 727 -43.19 2.61 -48.02
C GLN A 727 -41.93 2.31 -47.19
N PRO A 728 -41.15 3.34 -46.81
CA PRO A 728 -39.89 3.14 -46.08
C PRO A 728 -40.15 2.76 -44.62
N GLY A 729 -39.54 1.66 -44.17
CA GLY A 729 -39.38 1.38 -42.74
C GLY A 729 -38.30 2.28 -42.13
N SER A 730 -38.49 2.67 -40.86
CA SER A 730 -37.51 3.44 -40.08
C SER A 730 -36.26 2.64 -39.69
N SER A 731 -36.33 1.31 -39.75
CA SER A 731 -35.28 0.37 -39.36
C SER A 731 -35.34 -0.92 -40.18
N TYR A 732 -34.22 -1.64 -40.22
CA TYR A 732 -34.12 -2.98 -40.80
C TYR A 732 -33.31 -3.90 -39.88
N LEU A 733 -33.61 -5.20 -39.90
CA LEU A 733 -32.74 -6.23 -39.36
C LEU A 733 -31.52 -6.41 -40.24
N TYR A 734 -30.35 -6.48 -39.61
CA TYR A 734 -29.08 -6.87 -40.21
C TYR A 734 -28.63 -8.18 -39.56
N THR A 735 -28.37 -9.22 -40.34
CA THR A 735 -27.78 -10.47 -39.82
C THR A 735 -26.40 -10.17 -39.25
N VAL A 736 -26.18 -10.56 -38.00
CA VAL A 736 -24.91 -10.39 -37.27
C VAL A 736 -24.06 -11.65 -37.35
N GLY A 737 -24.71 -12.82 -37.28
CA GLY A 737 -24.06 -14.13 -37.34
C GLY A 737 -24.97 -15.21 -36.78
N ARG A 738 -24.42 -16.39 -36.52
CA ARG A 738 -25.10 -17.53 -35.89
C ARG A 738 -24.38 -17.93 -34.61
N THR A 739 -25.08 -18.03 -33.50
CA THR A 739 -24.49 -18.41 -32.19
C THR A 739 -25.17 -19.64 -31.60
N ASN A 740 -24.40 -20.41 -30.82
CA ASN A 740 -24.89 -21.47 -29.94
C ASN A 740 -25.02 -21.03 -28.47
N ASN A 741 -24.62 -19.79 -28.13
CA ASN A 741 -24.62 -19.25 -26.76
C ASN A 741 -25.56 -18.04 -26.57
N PRO A 742 -26.89 -18.17 -26.75
CA PRO A 742 -27.83 -17.05 -26.61
C PRO A 742 -28.11 -16.64 -25.16
N PHE A 743 -27.23 -16.98 -24.22
CA PHE A 743 -27.32 -16.64 -22.79
C PHE A 743 -25.98 -16.12 -22.25
N ALA A 744 -25.21 -15.45 -23.11
CA ALA A 744 -23.97 -14.78 -22.74
C ALA A 744 -24.22 -13.57 -21.81
N ARG A 745 -23.15 -13.01 -21.23
CA ARG A 745 -23.24 -11.84 -20.33
C ARG A 745 -23.23 -10.52 -21.08
N SER A 746 -22.62 -10.47 -22.26
CA SER A 746 -22.48 -9.25 -23.07
C SER A 746 -22.67 -9.51 -24.57
N GLU A 747 -22.95 -8.46 -25.34
CA GLU A 747 -23.02 -8.56 -26.81
C GLU A 747 -21.69 -9.01 -27.41
N ALA A 748 -20.55 -8.59 -26.83
CA ALA A 748 -19.23 -9.00 -27.27
C ALA A 748 -19.01 -10.53 -27.13
N GLU A 749 -19.53 -11.16 -26.08
CA GLU A 749 -19.52 -12.61 -25.94
C GLU A 749 -20.44 -13.32 -26.94
N ILE A 750 -21.60 -12.73 -27.30
CA ILE A 750 -22.45 -13.26 -28.38
C ILE A 750 -21.69 -13.23 -29.72
N LEU A 751 -21.03 -12.11 -30.02
CA LEU A 751 -20.25 -11.91 -31.24
C LEU A 751 -19.04 -12.85 -31.31
N ALA A 752 -18.32 -13.03 -30.21
CA ALA A 752 -17.20 -13.97 -30.12
C ALA A 752 -17.64 -15.45 -30.19
N ALA A 753 -18.90 -15.74 -29.83
CA ALA A 753 -19.54 -17.05 -29.99
C ALA A 753 -20.33 -17.17 -31.32
N CYS A 754 -20.13 -16.27 -32.28
CA CYS A 754 -20.60 -16.46 -33.64
C CYS A 754 -19.70 -17.44 -34.40
N VAL A 755 -20.29 -18.20 -35.33
CA VAL A 755 -19.53 -18.99 -36.31
C VAL A 755 -18.71 -18.04 -37.19
N VAL A 756 -17.41 -18.31 -37.30
CA VAL A 756 -16.45 -17.56 -38.13
C VAL A 756 -15.96 -18.39 -39.33
N ASP A 757 -15.49 -17.71 -40.38
CA ASP A 757 -14.82 -18.32 -41.53
C ASP A 757 -13.31 -18.55 -41.29
N ASP A 758 -12.61 -19.08 -42.29
CA ASP A 758 -11.17 -19.34 -42.26
C ASP A 758 -10.32 -18.05 -42.10
N ASP A 759 -10.88 -16.87 -42.42
CA ASP A 759 -10.26 -15.55 -42.23
C ASP A 759 -10.55 -14.95 -40.83
N GLY A 760 -11.43 -15.59 -40.05
CA GLY A 760 -11.80 -15.19 -38.69
C GLY A 760 -12.97 -14.20 -38.59
N GLU A 761 -13.67 -13.93 -39.68
CA GLU A 761 -14.83 -13.02 -39.72
C GLU A 761 -16.16 -13.77 -39.50
N PRO A 762 -17.18 -13.16 -38.87
CA PRO A 762 -18.47 -13.83 -38.63
C PRO A 762 -19.19 -14.21 -39.93
N VAL A 763 -19.52 -15.49 -40.10
CA VAL A 763 -20.19 -15.99 -41.31
C VAL A 763 -21.63 -15.47 -41.38
N ILE A 764 -21.90 -14.61 -42.36
CA ILE A 764 -23.23 -14.01 -42.59
C ILE A 764 -24.05 -14.88 -43.57
N PHE A 765 -24.73 -15.88 -43.02
CA PHE A 765 -25.66 -16.71 -43.77
C PHE A 765 -26.91 -15.92 -44.24
N ASP A 766 -27.52 -16.36 -45.34
CA ASP A 766 -28.78 -15.77 -45.83
C ASP A 766 -30.00 -16.45 -45.16
N PRO A 767 -30.92 -15.69 -44.53
CA PRO A 767 -32.09 -16.26 -43.89
C PRO A 767 -33.28 -16.56 -44.84
N PHE A 768 -33.09 -16.49 -46.17
CA PHE A 768 -34.16 -16.50 -47.19
C PHE A 768 -34.01 -17.58 -48.26
#